data_AF-A0A368FGA6-F1
#
_entry.id   AF-A0A368FGA6-F1
#
_cell.length_a   1.000
_cell.length_b   1.000
_cell.length_c   1.000
_cell.angle_alpha   90.00
_cell.angle_beta   90.00
_cell.angle_gamma   90.00
#
_symmetry.space_group_name_H-M   'P 1'
#
loop_
_entity.id
_entity.type
_entity.pdbx_description
1 polymer ?
#
loop_
_entity_poly.entity_id
_entity_poly.type
_entity_poly.pdbx_seq_one_letter_code
_entity_poly.pdbx_strand_id
1 'polypeptide(L)'
;ILDVDTVRKQLGSRVRQSGFEEPLAGYCEILATAASQKEQSEDNLVEECVKELWEITQIRRDSSPNIVNARKAAWTALAAFDALSVCSVVSQTPEGWMAIYAGLAQSERKGFTTFLQKLVADDLESLSRTLYTKDYVRKSSLSPFITNLHNSLRRTNQEAPWFWSATLPLYSVIVTEYAESGKGLQAIKLLRRVLREVHVVDDKIVNLFAGWRICIVSLLGVLTGTSDPIKARDQIVEECKRALTSTELSVNNVLIVLAILAGELKRFGNQIPNAQAATEFETTMRPWFVAVLEFMFPLVFSRYNQKSPPILQLHVNPRCVNKGVARSAVWLACLPISDDVKNFFEGDEIKEALKWRLGREIDRDGYLCKTLLGEEVPRSKNSLSVSKIWMFSAALGAQELITNSLSRSIPIDDSIEQAVKQFEAGAGVTEKDVMIIYELTSSDLLDESSCSSEYMVMVSKNLPMVLVMMPAVRAKAILQHLLKFSVGDDDAGPQILANIDACGKSQIVLDALVTQLPLLESSSDLLHKLLSLSCVDQRFNGQVSRCFDFWLGCNGRAETKLATLVDYYIEDSANSNVMLSIFGYCAMDLPLQQRLDKLINVMSIGNVMLSLQKPIAHVAAVLNLVLALVCSVPADIPMNWLSPDVTELLYARWRYYWKKIMKKPEFCKLFDVITAFLFPCFLLEDLATPLANAVRGMLLYVLSSQPDIVRPYLEDKSTYWEKLLM
;
A
#
# COMPACT_ATOMS: atom_id res chain seq x y z
N ILE A 1 -0.88 18.95 -8.84
CA ILE A 1 0.30 18.04 -8.87
C ILE A 1 1.49 18.91 -9.25
N LEU A 2 2.49 19.03 -8.37
CA LEU A 2 3.74 19.75 -8.65
C LEU A 2 4.67 18.76 -9.37
N ASP A 3 5.10 19.10 -10.58
CA ASP A 3 6.19 18.39 -11.26
C ASP A 3 7.50 18.77 -10.55
N VAL A 4 7.97 17.87 -9.69
CA VAL A 4 9.14 18.11 -8.83
C VAL A 4 10.40 18.29 -9.67
N ASP A 5 10.54 17.59 -10.79
CA ASP A 5 11.73 17.69 -11.64
C ASP A 5 11.79 19.05 -12.35
N THR A 6 10.66 19.50 -12.90
CA THR A 6 10.59 20.85 -13.51
C THR A 6 10.84 21.95 -12.47
N VAL A 7 10.26 21.83 -11.27
CA VAL A 7 10.46 22.81 -10.19
C VAL A 7 11.90 22.83 -9.71
N ARG A 8 12.53 21.65 -9.57
CA ARG A 8 13.94 21.52 -9.20
C ARG A 8 14.86 22.17 -10.24
N LYS A 9 14.65 21.89 -11.53
CA LYS A 9 15.41 22.50 -12.64
C LYS A 9 15.25 24.03 -12.70
N GLN A 10 14.05 24.55 -12.41
CA GLN A 10 13.76 25.99 -12.48
C GLN A 10 14.18 26.78 -11.23
N LEU A 11 14.01 26.21 -10.04
CA LEU A 11 14.22 26.91 -8.77
C LEU A 11 15.54 26.56 -8.07
N GLY A 12 16.10 25.36 -8.28
CA GLY A 12 17.23 24.85 -7.50
C GLY A 12 18.47 25.75 -7.54
N SER A 13 18.80 26.30 -8.71
CA SER A 13 19.93 27.24 -8.87
C SER A 13 19.67 28.64 -8.31
N ARG A 14 18.39 29.03 -8.15
CA ARG A 14 17.98 30.36 -7.65
C ARG A 14 17.91 30.38 -6.13
N VAL A 15 17.32 29.36 -5.51
CA VAL A 15 17.15 29.30 -4.05
C VAL A 15 18.44 28.99 -3.29
N ARG A 16 19.48 28.47 -3.96
CA ARG A 16 20.83 28.26 -3.38
C ARG A 16 21.72 29.51 -3.39
N GLN A 17 21.25 30.62 -3.93
CA GLN A 17 21.99 31.89 -3.91
C GLN A 17 21.90 32.55 -2.53
N SER A 18 22.91 33.34 -2.17
CA SER A 18 22.90 34.12 -0.92
C SER A 18 21.72 35.11 -0.91
N GLY A 19 20.96 35.14 0.19
CA GLY A 19 19.78 36.00 0.36
C GLY A 19 18.43 35.30 0.14
N PHE A 20 18.42 34.00 -0.17
CA PHE A 20 17.21 33.19 -0.36
C PHE A 20 17.07 32.05 0.67
N GLU A 21 17.62 32.21 1.87
CA GLU A 21 17.69 31.16 2.89
C GLU A 21 16.32 30.72 3.43
N GLU A 22 15.33 31.62 3.48
CA GLU A 22 13.95 31.27 3.85
C GLU A 22 13.23 30.45 2.75
N PRO A 23 13.22 30.88 1.47
CA PRO A 23 12.73 30.06 0.36
C PRO A 23 13.42 28.70 0.23
N LEU A 24 14.70 28.60 0.60
CA LEU A 24 15.45 27.35 0.58
C LEU A 24 14.87 26.28 1.52
N ALA A 25 14.29 26.68 2.67
CA ALA A 25 13.63 25.76 3.59
C ALA A 25 12.35 25.16 2.96
N GLY A 26 11.49 25.99 2.35
CA GLY A 26 10.30 25.52 1.64
C GLY A 26 10.64 24.68 0.41
N TYR A 27 11.76 24.97 -0.26
CA TYR A 27 12.26 24.15 -1.35
C TYR A 27 12.65 22.73 -0.91
N CYS A 28 13.17 22.56 0.32
CA CYS A 28 13.46 21.23 0.86
C CYS A 28 12.18 20.37 1.00
N GLU A 29 11.05 20.97 1.40
CA GLU A 29 9.76 20.29 1.49
C GLU A 29 9.25 19.86 0.10
N ILE A 30 9.47 20.68 -0.92
CA ILE A 30 9.14 20.33 -2.31
C ILE A 30 9.98 19.13 -2.77
N LEU A 31 11.30 19.12 -2.52
CA LEU A 31 12.15 17.99 -2.87
C LEU A 31 11.73 16.70 -2.15
N ALA A 32 11.25 16.79 -0.90
CA ALA A 32 10.75 15.64 -0.15
C ALA A 32 9.55 14.95 -0.83
N THR A 33 8.75 15.68 -1.62
CA THR A 33 7.61 15.09 -2.34
C THR A 33 8.04 14.08 -3.43
N ALA A 34 9.30 14.16 -3.91
CA ALA A 34 9.86 13.17 -4.83
C ALA A 34 9.89 11.75 -4.23
N ALA A 35 9.97 11.62 -2.90
CA ALA A 35 9.93 10.32 -2.23
C ALA A 35 8.63 9.53 -2.49
N SER A 36 7.53 10.24 -2.78
CA SER A 36 6.23 9.64 -3.12
C SER A 36 6.04 9.29 -4.60
N GLN A 37 6.98 9.69 -5.47
CA GLN A 37 6.88 9.54 -6.93
C GLN A 37 7.74 8.38 -7.48
N LYS A 38 8.20 7.49 -6.60
CA LYS A 38 9.20 6.44 -6.87
C LYS A 38 8.85 5.45 -8.00
N GLU A 39 7.56 5.32 -8.35
CA GLU A 39 7.08 4.41 -9.41
C GLU A 39 6.89 5.09 -10.79
N GLN A 40 7.03 6.43 -10.91
CA GLN A 40 6.65 7.19 -12.11
C GLN A 40 7.80 7.99 -12.78
N SER A 41 8.97 8.12 -12.16
CA SER A 41 10.07 8.96 -12.68
C SER A 41 11.26 8.14 -13.20
N GLU A 42 11.96 8.68 -14.21
CA GLU A 42 13.27 8.21 -14.68
C GLU A 42 14.22 7.87 -13.51
N ASP A 43 15.05 6.84 -13.67
CA ASP A 43 15.85 6.15 -12.63
C ASP A 43 16.74 7.04 -11.72
N ASN A 44 16.87 8.34 -11.98
CA ASN A 44 17.78 9.25 -11.26
C ASN A 44 17.12 10.38 -10.44
N LEU A 45 15.80 10.64 -10.56
CA LEU A 45 15.18 11.81 -9.89
C LEU A 45 15.30 11.74 -8.37
N VAL A 46 15.09 10.55 -7.80
CA VAL A 46 15.19 10.30 -6.35
C VAL A 46 16.62 10.53 -5.87
N GLU A 47 17.61 9.98 -6.57
CA GLU A 47 19.03 10.16 -6.23
C GLU A 47 19.45 11.63 -6.32
N GLU A 48 18.98 12.34 -7.34
CA GLU A 48 19.26 13.76 -7.52
C GLU A 48 18.62 14.62 -6.42
N CYS A 49 17.38 14.33 -6.01
CA CYS A 49 16.74 15.02 -4.89
C CYS A 49 17.45 14.77 -3.56
N VAL A 50 17.84 13.52 -3.29
CA VAL A 50 18.63 13.17 -2.09
C VAL A 50 19.99 13.87 -2.10
N LYS A 51 20.67 13.91 -3.26
CA LYS A 51 21.96 14.60 -3.42
C LYS A 51 21.84 16.09 -3.15
N GLU A 52 20.82 16.71 -3.70
CA GLU A 52 20.54 18.13 -3.53
C GLU A 52 20.19 18.50 -2.08
N LEU A 53 19.37 17.69 -1.41
CA LEU A 53 19.08 17.85 0.01
C LEU A 53 20.35 17.68 0.85
N TRP A 54 21.18 16.69 0.54
CA TRP A 54 22.47 16.49 1.18
C TRP A 54 23.38 17.72 1.04
N GLU A 55 23.53 18.26 -0.17
CA GLU A 55 24.32 19.48 -0.41
C GLU A 55 23.83 20.66 0.44
N ILE A 56 22.51 20.81 0.61
CA ILE A 56 21.93 21.86 1.46
C ILE A 56 22.36 21.69 2.93
N THR A 57 22.41 20.47 3.46
CA THR A 57 22.91 20.21 4.83
C THR A 57 24.38 20.60 5.02
N GLN A 58 25.15 20.70 3.93
CA GLN A 58 26.57 21.04 3.96
C GLN A 58 26.84 22.53 3.75
N ILE A 59 25.83 23.38 3.56
CA ILE A 59 26.05 24.83 3.38
C ILE A 59 26.62 25.42 4.68
N ARG A 60 27.83 25.99 4.61
CA ARG A 60 28.54 26.63 5.74
C ARG A 60 28.65 28.16 5.65
N ARG A 61 27.93 28.80 4.72
CA ARG A 61 27.85 30.27 4.65
C ARG A 61 27.19 30.81 5.92
N ASP A 62 27.54 32.05 6.30
CA ASP A 62 27.12 32.86 7.46
C ASP A 62 26.17 32.18 8.47
N SER A 63 26.51 32.22 9.77
CA SER A 63 25.74 31.62 10.87
C SER A 63 24.36 32.26 11.14
N SER A 64 23.68 32.72 10.09
CA SER A 64 22.35 33.32 10.15
C SER A 64 21.32 32.27 10.61
N PRO A 65 20.28 32.68 11.37
CA PRO A 65 19.20 31.78 11.77
C PRO A 65 18.49 31.12 10.58
N ASN A 66 18.42 31.83 9.44
CA ASN A 66 17.70 31.38 8.26
C ASN A 66 18.42 30.23 7.55
N ILE A 67 19.76 30.24 7.46
CA ILE A 67 20.47 29.09 6.89
C ILE A 67 20.38 27.86 7.79
N VAL A 68 20.37 28.06 9.11
CA VAL A 68 20.22 26.97 10.09
C VAL A 68 18.83 26.32 9.95
N ASN A 69 17.79 27.11 9.70
CA ASN A 69 16.44 26.61 9.41
C ASN A 69 16.37 25.85 8.08
N ALA A 70 17.03 26.33 7.03
CA ALA A 70 17.11 25.62 5.75
C ALA A 70 17.82 24.27 5.90
N ARG A 71 18.95 24.20 6.63
CA ARG A 71 19.63 22.93 6.90
C ARG A 71 18.79 21.98 7.74
N LYS A 72 18.07 22.50 8.75
CA LYS A 72 17.11 21.72 9.53
C LYS A 72 16.01 21.12 8.63
N ALA A 73 15.42 21.93 7.74
CA ALA A 73 14.41 21.49 6.80
C ALA A 73 14.96 20.44 5.82
N ALA A 74 16.21 20.59 5.35
CA ALA A 74 16.88 19.60 4.51
C ALA A 74 17.05 18.24 5.22
N TRP A 75 17.48 18.25 6.49
CA TRP A 75 17.54 17.02 7.29
C TRP A 75 16.14 16.39 7.44
N THR A 76 15.12 17.18 7.77
CA THR A 76 13.74 16.67 7.88
C THR A 76 13.21 16.14 6.55
N ALA A 77 13.54 16.77 5.42
CA ALA A 77 13.15 16.34 4.08
C ALA A 77 13.85 15.04 3.65
N LEU A 78 15.12 14.84 4.03
CA LEU A 78 15.81 13.56 3.82
C LEU A 78 15.10 12.40 4.53
N ALA A 79 14.37 12.67 5.62
CA ALA A 79 13.55 11.70 6.33
C ALA A 79 12.28 11.28 5.57
N ALA A 80 12.00 11.85 4.39
CA ALA A 80 10.90 11.38 3.54
C ALA A 80 11.32 10.19 2.66
N PHE A 81 12.62 10.01 2.42
CA PHE A 81 13.18 8.99 1.54
C PHE A 81 13.51 7.71 2.31
N ASP A 82 13.44 6.56 1.63
CA ASP A 82 13.85 5.29 2.21
C ASP A 82 15.36 5.19 2.37
N ALA A 83 15.78 4.37 3.33
CA ALA A 83 17.18 4.21 3.70
C ALA A 83 18.12 3.81 2.54
N LEU A 84 17.65 3.00 1.59
CA LEU A 84 18.48 2.56 0.46
C LEU A 84 18.78 3.73 -0.47
N SER A 85 17.77 4.54 -0.82
CA SER A 85 17.93 5.75 -1.66
C SER A 85 18.84 6.80 -1.01
N VAL A 86 18.82 6.91 0.32
CA VAL A 86 19.71 7.82 1.04
C VAL A 86 21.15 7.30 1.05
N CYS A 87 21.34 6.01 1.35
CA CYS A 87 22.65 5.41 1.45
C CYS A 87 23.36 5.24 0.09
N SER A 88 22.62 5.16 -1.03
CA SER A 88 23.23 5.13 -2.37
C SER A 88 23.93 6.44 -2.73
N VAL A 89 23.44 7.57 -2.18
CA VAL A 89 23.95 8.91 -2.48
C VAL A 89 24.88 9.44 -1.38
N VAL A 90 24.54 9.18 -0.12
CA VAL A 90 25.26 9.72 1.04
C VAL A 90 26.15 8.64 1.65
N SER A 91 27.41 8.62 1.21
CA SER A 91 28.45 7.80 1.80
C SER A 91 29.18 8.56 2.91
N GLN A 92 28.87 8.25 4.16
CA GLN A 92 29.51 8.80 5.35
C GLN A 92 29.86 7.69 6.33
N THR A 93 31.03 7.79 6.97
CA THR A 93 31.40 6.86 8.04
C THR A 93 30.58 7.15 9.30
N PRO A 94 30.37 6.18 10.18
CA PRO A 94 29.69 6.39 11.47
C PRO A 94 30.34 7.49 12.33
N GLU A 95 31.68 7.59 12.31
CA GLU A 95 32.42 8.69 12.94
C GLU A 95 32.11 10.03 12.26
N GLY A 96 31.92 10.03 10.94
CA GLY A 96 31.48 11.18 10.16
C GLY A 96 30.09 11.67 10.55
N TRP A 97 29.12 10.77 10.73
CA TRP A 97 27.77 11.12 11.20
C TRP A 97 27.75 11.75 12.59
N MET A 98 28.58 11.24 13.50
CA MET A 98 28.70 11.79 14.86
C MET A 98 29.47 13.12 14.88
N ALA A 99 30.49 13.28 14.03
CA ALA A 99 31.18 14.55 13.84
C ALA A 99 30.24 15.62 13.26
N ILE A 100 29.37 15.24 12.32
CA ILE A 100 28.31 16.11 11.81
C ILE A 100 27.41 16.53 12.97
N TYR A 101 26.80 15.58 13.70
CA TYR A 101 25.89 15.88 14.82
C TYR A 101 26.51 16.80 15.88
N ALA A 102 27.76 16.54 16.27
CA ALA A 102 28.50 17.34 17.24
C ALA A 102 28.70 18.79 16.75
N GLY A 103 28.94 18.95 15.44
CA GLY A 103 29.13 20.24 14.78
C GLY A 103 27.83 21.01 14.45
N LEU A 104 26.64 20.39 14.58
CA LEU A 104 25.37 21.05 14.29
C LEU A 104 24.93 22.01 15.40
N ALA A 105 24.27 23.10 15.01
CA ALA A 105 23.57 23.99 15.94
C ALA A 105 22.35 23.29 16.58
N GLN A 106 21.93 23.72 17.77
CA GLN A 106 20.89 23.03 18.55
C GLN A 106 19.54 22.89 17.80
N SER A 107 19.14 23.91 17.04
CA SER A 107 17.91 23.88 16.23
C SER A 107 18.00 22.92 15.03
N GLU A 108 19.21 22.76 14.46
CA GLU A 108 19.50 21.88 13.33
C GLU A 108 19.59 20.41 13.75
N ARG A 109 20.13 20.15 14.96
CA ARG A 109 20.16 18.81 15.56
C ARG A 109 18.78 18.15 15.57
N LYS A 110 17.71 18.91 15.78
CA LYS A 110 16.33 18.39 15.75
C LYS A 110 15.97 17.78 14.39
N GLY A 111 16.30 18.45 13.28
CA GLY A 111 16.06 17.92 11.94
C GLY A 111 16.90 16.68 11.64
N PHE A 112 18.18 16.71 12.03
CA PHE A 112 19.08 15.56 11.91
C PHE A 112 18.61 14.36 12.74
N THR A 113 18.05 14.60 13.93
CA THR A 113 17.44 13.55 14.73
C THR A 113 16.21 12.95 14.03
N THR A 114 15.36 13.76 13.39
CA THR A 114 14.21 13.26 12.59
C THR A 114 14.66 12.39 11.43
N PHE A 115 15.72 12.79 10.74
CA PHE A 115 16.35 11.98 9.69
C PHE A 115 16.84 10.62 10.19
N LEU A 116 17.61 10.61 11.28
CA LEU A 116 18.09 9.37 11.88
C LEU A 116 16.94 8.48 12.40
N GLN A 117 15.88 9.09 12.93
CA GLN A 117 14.68 8.38 13.38
C GLN A 117 14.02 7.61 12.24
N LYS A 118 13.87 8.24 11.06
CA LYS A 118 13.28 7.58 9.89
C LYS A 118 14.14 6.42 9.40
N LEU A 119 15.45 6.64 9.24
CA LEU A 119 16.36 5.60 8.77
C LEU A 119 16.30 4.35 9.66
N VAL A 120 16.32 4.53 10.99
CA VAL A 120 16.23 3.42 11.94
C VAL A 120 14.83 2.77 11.92
N ALA A 121 13.77 3.54 11.68
CA ALA A 121 12.39 3.03 11.60
C ALA A 121 12.17 2.12 10.38
N ASP A 122 12.65 2.51 9.21
CA ASP A 122 12.52 1.74 7.97
C ASP A 122 13.24 0.37 8.06
N ASP A 123 14.32 0.30 8.85
CA ASP A 123 15.09 -0.92 9.08
C ASP A 123 14.41 -1.88 10.08
N LEU A 124 13.82 -1.31 11.15
CA LEU A 124 13.02 -2.07 12.12
C LEU A 124 11.75 -2.67 11.50
N GLU A 125 11.17 -2.00 10.49
CA GLU A 125 10.06 -2.51 9.69
C GLU A 125 10.44 -3.77 8.89
N SER A 126 11.68 -3.85 8.38
CA SER A 126 12.19 -5.04 7.69
C SER A 126 12.34 -6.24 8.64
N LEU A 127 12.74 -5.98 9.88
CA LEU A 127 12.98 -6.99 10.92
C LEU A 127 11.68 -7.50 11.56
N SER A 128 10.67 -6.64 11.75
CA SER A 128 9.37 -7.05 12.31
C SER A 128 8.61 -7.99 11.38
N ARG A 129 8.77 -7.86 10.05
CA ARG A 129 8.23 -8.81 9.06
C ARG A 129 8.82 -10.21 9.19
N THR A 130 10.05 -10.36 9.68
CA THR A 130 10.69 -11.67 9.96
C THR A 130 10.25 -12.32 11.28
N LEU A 131 9.41 -11.65 12.10
CA LEU A 131 8.84 -12.25 13.32
C LEU A 131 7.72 -13.27 13.03
N TYR A 132 7.19 -13.27 11.80
CA TYR A 132 6.02 -14.07 11.39
C TYR A 132 6.28 -14.97 10.19
N THR A 133 7.40 -14.79 9.49
CA THR A 133 7.82 -15.68 8.40
C THR A 133 8.82 -16.72 8.90
N LYS A 134 8.92 -17.86 8.22
CA LYS A 134 9.85 -18.98 8.55
C LYS A 134 11.33 -18.63 8.40
N ASP A 135 11.64 -17.41 7.94
CA ASP A 135 12.99 -16.99 7.63
C ASP A 135 13.67 -16.36 8.85
N TYR A 136 14.85 -16.87 9.20
CA TYR A 136 15.73 -16.24 10.17
C TYR A 136 15.94 -14.76 9.81
N VAL A 137 15.87 -13.89 10.84
CA VAL A 137 16.09 -12.44 10.80
C VAL A 137 17.05 -12.04 9.67
N ARG A 138 16.52 -11.41 8.62
CA ARG A 138 17.33 -10.92 7.49
C ARG A 138 18.36 -9.92 8.02
N LYS A 139 19.60 -10.03 7.53
CA LYS A 139 20.65 -9.03 7.80
C LYS A 139 20.20 -7.70 7.23
N SER A 140 20.01 -6.72 8.10
CA SER A 140 19.49 -5.41 7.69
C SER A 140 20.60 -4.61 7.00
N SER A 141 20.25 -3.79 6.00
CA SER A 141 21.23 -2.95 5.30
C SER A 141 21.77 -1.81 6.17
N LEU A 142 21.04 -1.43 7.23
CA LEU A 142 21.46 -0.44 8.22
C LEU A 142 22.06 -1.06 9.50
N SER A 143 22.15 -2.40 9.58
CA SER A 143 22.72 -3.11 10.72
C SER A 143 24.11 -2.58 11.11
N PRO A 144 25.05 -2.32 10.16
CA PRO A 144 26.33 -1.70 10.48
C PRO A 144 26.18 -0.28 11.06
N PHE A 145 25.27 0.53 10.53
CA PHE A 145 25.03 1.90 10.98
C PHE A 145 24.45 1.93 12.40
N ILE A 146 23.40 1.15 12.67
CA ILE A 146 22.75 1.04 13.98
C ILE A 146 23.71 0.49 15.03
N THR A 147 24.48 -0.55 14.69
CA THR A 147 25.46 -1.14 15.60
C THR A 147 26.57 -0.15 15.94
N ASN A 148 27.06 0.61 14.97
CA ASN A 148 28.09 1.62 15.19
C ASN A 148 27.56 2.84 15.97
N LEU A 149 26.33 3.28 15.71
CA LEU A 149 25.66 4.31 16.51
C LEU A 149 25.47 3.87 17.95
N HIS A 150 24.99 2.64 18.17
CA HIS A 150 24.88 2.03 19.49
C HIS A 150 26.25 1.99 20.19
N ASN A 151 27.31 1.55 19.51
CA ASN A 151 28.66 1.49 20.06
C ASN A 151 29.22 2.88 20.42
N SER A 152 28.92 3.90 19.61
CA SER A 152 29.31 5.29 19.86
C SER A 152 28.57 5.87 21.06
N LEU A 153 27.24 5.77 21.08
CA LEU A 153 26.38 6.25 22.17
C LEU A 153 26.68 5.52 23.48
N ARG A 154 27.05 4.24 23.42
CA ARG A 154 27.44 3.45 24.59
C ARG A 154 28.62 4.07 25.33
N ARG A 155 29.60 4.68 24.63
CA ARG A 155 30.79 5.27 25.26
C ARG A 155 30.42 6.38 26.25
N THR A 156 29.36 7.12 25.98
CA THR A 156 28.94 8.28 26.79
C THR A 156 27.68 8.03 27.62
N ASN A 157 26.85 7.04 27.27
CA ASN A 157 25.54 6.82 27.88
C ASN A 157 25.38 5.43 28.53
N GLN A 158 26.46 4.67 28.74
CA GLN A 158 26.38 3.33 29.36
C GLN A 158 25.76 3.31 30.77
N GLU A 159 25.75 4.43 31.49
CA GLU A 159 25.14 4.55 32.82
C GLU A 159 23.69 5.03 32.76
N ALA A 160 23.19 5.40 31.57
CA ALA A 160 21.87 5.95 31.41
C ALA A 160 20.81 4.85 31.19
N PRO A 161 19.76 4.76 32.03
CA PRO A 161 18.75 3.69 31.92
C PRO A 161 18.01 3.68 30.57
N TRP A 162 17.77 4.85 29.98
CA TRP A 162 17.11 4.98 28.69
C TRP A 162 17.89 4.31 27.55
N PHE A 163 19.23 4.29 27.64
CA PHE A 163 20.10 3.73 26.61
C PHE A 163 19.83 2.23 26.48
N TRP A 164 19.82 1.52 27.62
CA TRP A 164 19.59 0.08 27.64
C TRP A 164 18.16 -0.31 27.31
N SER A 165 17.17 0.49 27.73
CA SER A 165 15.78 0.32 27.30
C SER A 165 15.61 0.47 25.78
N ALA A 166 16.42 1.31 25.12
CA ALA A 166 16.45 1.44 23.66
C ALA A 166 17.28 0.33 22.98
N THR A 167 18.32 -0.19 23.64
CA THR A 167 19.11 -1.33 23.17
C THR A 167 18.29 -2.61 23.07
N LEU A 168 17.35 -2.84 24.00
CA LEU A 168 16.54 -4.06 24.08
C LEU A 168 15.83 -4.43 22.75
N PRO A 169 15.03 -3.55 22.12
CA PRO A 169 14.40 -3.86 20.83
C PRO A 169 15.39 -3.93 19.65
N LEU A 170 16.57 -3.30 19.77
CA LEU A 170 17.62 -3.29 18.75
C LEU A 170 18.57 -4.50 18.85
N TYR A 171 18.35 -5.38 19.82
CA TYR A 171 19.27 -6.45 20.15
C TYR A 171 19.60 -7.35 18.96
N SER A 172 18.61 -7.74 18.17
CA SER A 172 18.80 -8.61 17.00
C SER A 172 19.69 -7.99 15.94
N VAL A 173 19.53 -6.68 15.69
CA VAL A 173 20.33 -5.89 14.74
C VAL A 173 21.79 -5.86 15.18
N ILE A 174 22.00 -5.52 16.45
CA ILE A 174 23.34 -5.39 17.03
C ILE A 174 24.09 -6.72 16.99
N VAL A 175 23.41 -7.81 17.34
CA VAL A 175 24.03 -9.14 17.39
C VAL A 175 24.32 -9.70 15.99
N THR A 176 23.54 -9.32 14.98
CA THR A 176 23.74 -9.78 13.61
C THR A 176 25.05 -9.27 13.01
N GLU A 177 25.54 -8.11 13.46
CA GLU A 177 26.82 -7.52 13.01
C GLU A 177 28.06 -8.06 13.73
N TYR A 178 27.90 -8.83 14.79
CA TYR A 178 29.04 -9.44 15.44
C TYR A 178 29.70 -10.47 14.53
N ALA A 179 31.04 -10.45 14.51
CA ALA A 179 31.82 -11.42 13.76
C ALA A 179 31.45 -12.85 14.18
N GLU A 180 31.27 -13.74 13.19
CA GLU A 180 30.90 -15.14 13.42
C GLU A 180 31.88 -15.83 14.40
N SER A 181 33.16 -15.46 14.35
CA SER A 181 34.16 -15.79 15.37
C SER A 181 33.86 -15.09 16.70
N GLY A 182 33.05 -15.74 17.53
CA GLY A 182 32.72 -15.28 18.89
C GLY A 182 31.39 -14.53 19.02
N LYS A 183 30.54 -14.56 17.99
CA LYS A 183 29.18 -13.99 17.98
C LYS A 183 28.37 -14.35 19.23
N GLY A 184 28.32 -15.63 19.59
CA GLY A 184 27.62 -16.11 20.78
C GLY A 184 28.13 -15.49 22.09
N LEU A 185 29.46 -15.38 22.25
CA LEU A 185 30.06 -14.77 23.44
C LEU A 185 29.75 -13.27 23.54
N GLN A 186 29.78 -12.55 22.40
CA GLN A 186 29.45 -11.13 22.37
C GLN A 186 27.96 -10.88 22.62
N ALA A 187 27.08 -11.72 22.05
CA ALA A 187 25.65 -11.69 22.32
C ALA A 187 25.36 -11.92 23.81
N ILE A 188 25.96 -12.95 24.43
CA ILE A 188 25.84 -13.20 25.88
C ILE A 188 26.32 -11.99 26.71
N LYS A 189 27.43 -11.34 26.33
CA LYS A 189 27.91 -10.13 27.01
C LYS A 189 26.90 -8.98 26.91
N LEU A 190 26.23 -8.82 25.77
CA LEU A 190 25.19 -7.82 25.57
C LEU A 190 23.94 -8.18 26.40
N LEU A 191 23.46 -9.43 26.35
CA LEU A 191 22.35 -9.92 27.17
C LEU A 191 22.58 -9.59 28.64
N ARG A 192 23.77 -9.90 29.18
CA ARG A 192 24.11 -9.64 30.57
C ARG A 192 23.99 -8.15 30.94
N ARG A 193 24.28 -7.25 30.02
CA ARG A 193 24.12 -5.80 30.25
C ARG A 193 22.64 -5.42 30.19
N VAL A 194 21.92 -5.84 29.17
CA VAL A 194 20.49 -5.55 29.02
C VAL A 194 19.67 -6.11 30.20
N LEU A 195 19.98 -7.30 30.71
CA LEU A 195 19.34 -7.90 31.89
C LEU A 195 19.45 -7.04 33.15
N ARG A 196 20.60 -6.38 33.33
CA ARG A 196 20.91 -5.61 34.55
C ARG A 196 20.44 -4.17 34.47
N GLU A 197 20.54 -3.57 33.28
CA GLU A 197 20.46 -2.12 33.12
C GLU A 197 19.12 -1.66 32.51
N VAL A 198 18.32 -2.57 31.91
CA VAL A 198 16.98 -2.22 31.42
C VAL A 198 16.06 -1.95 32.61
N HIS A 199 15.58 -0.71 32.68
CA HIS A 199 14.63 -0.30 33.69
C HIS A 199 13.21 -0.77 33.34
N VAL A 200 12.54 -1.36 34.33
CA VAL A 200 11.19 -1.90 34.20
C VAL A 200 10.17 -0.88 34.70
N VAL A 201 9.22 -0.51 33.83
CA VAL A 201 8.16 0.48 34.12
C VAL A 201 6.81 -0.11 33.74
N ASP A 202 5.84 -0.05 34.65
CA ASP A 202 4.50 -0.67 34.47
C ASP A 202 3.76 -0.18 33.24
N ASP A 203 3.79 1.13 32.99
CA ASP A 203 3.07 1.76 31.87
C ASP A 203 3.60 1.35 30.48
N LYS A 204 4.71 0.59 30.43
CA LYS A 204 5.36 0.09 29.22
C LYS A 204 5.54 -1.42 29.22
N ILE A 205 4.78 -2.16 30.04
CA ILE A 205 4.91 -3.61 30.21
C ILE A 205 4.85 -4.39 28.89
N VAL A 206 3.95 -4.02 27.96
CA VAL A 206 3.82 -4.69 26.66
C VAL A 206 5.08 -4.51 25.81
N ASN A 207 5.59 -3.27 25.72
CA ASN A 207 6.81 -2.96 24.95
C ASN A 207 8.03 -3.69 25.53
N LEU A 208 8.07 -3.82 26.85
CA LEU A 208 9.13 -4.53 27.56
C LEU A 208 9.12 -6.02 27.21
N PHE A 209 7.96 -6.70 27.25
CA PHE A 209 7.83 -8.11 26.85
C PHE A 209 8.16 -8.32 25.36
N ALA A 210 7.73 -7.41 24.48
CA ALA A 210 8.04 -7.49 23.05
C ALA A 210 9.56 -7.35 22.78
N GLY A 211 10.21 -6.37 23.40
CA GLY A 211 11.66 -6.19 23.28
C GLY A 211 12.44 -7.39 23.82
N TRP A 212 12.03 -7.94 24.97
CA TRP A 212 12.63 -9.16 25.51
C TRP A 212 12.42 -10.37 24.60
N ARG A 213 11.29 -10.46 23.88
CA ARG A 213 11.07 -11.56 22.93
C ARG A 213 12.03 -11.47 21.76
N ILE A 214 12.20 -10.30 21.16
CA ILE A 214 13.18 -10.07 20.07
C ILE A 214 14.58 -10.48 20.54
N CYS A 215 14.97 -10.02 21.74
CA CYS A 215 16.26 -10.33 22.33
C CYS A 215 16.47 -11.84 22.51
N ILE A 216 15.52 -12.54 23.14
CA ILE A 216 15.66 -13.98 23.45
C ILE A 216 15.57 -14.84 22.20
N VAL A 217 14.68 -14.55 21.23
CA VAL A 217 14.60 -15.29 19.96
C VAL A 217 15.89 -15.15 19.17
N SER A 218 16.41 -13.93 19.06
CA SER A 218 17.68 -13.69 18.35
C SER A 218 18.85 -14.40 19.04
N LEU A 219 18.92 -14.34 20.36
CA LEU A 219 19.97 -15.02 21.11
C LEU A 219 19.86 -16.54 21.00
N LEU A 220 18.67 -17.11 21.10
CA LEU A 220 18.45 -18.54 20.89
C LEU A 220 18.94 -18.96 19.51
N GLY A 221 18.56 -18.24 18.45
CA GLY A 221 19.02 -18.53 17.09
C GLY A 221 20.55 -18.55 16.96
N VAL A 222 21.24 -17.58 17.57
CA VAL A 222 22.71 -17.51 17.57
C VAL A 222 23.35 -18.66 18.35
N LEU A 223 22.79 -19.01 19.51
CA LEU A 223 23.33 -20.08 20.35
C LEU A 223 23.01 -21.48 19.79
N THR A 224 21.84 -21.66 19.16
CA THR A 224 21.44 -22.94 18.54
C THR A 224 22.23 -23.24 17.28
N GLY A 225 22.67 -22.22 16.52
CA GLY A 225 23.59 -22.43 15.40
C GLY A 225 24.94 -23.06 15.82
N THR A 226 25.26 -23.02 17.12
CA THR A 226 26.51 -23.55 17.69
C THR A 226 26.31 -24.70 18.70
N SER A 227 25.07 -25.01 19.12
CA SER A 227 24.76 -25.98 20.17
C SER A 227 23.28 -26.42 20.18
N ASP A 228 22.94 -27.47 20.95
CA ASP A 228 21.55 -27.91 21.15
C ASP A 228 20.70 -26.81 21.83
N PRO A 229 19.43 -26.57 21.43
CA PRO A 229 18.50 -25.65 22.12
C PRO A 229 18.44 -25.81 23.65
N ILE A 230 18.62 -27.03 24.18
CA ILE A 230 18.67 -27.26 25.63
C ILE A 230 19.92 -26.62 26.25
N LYS A 231 21.08 -26.73 25.58
CA LYS A 231 22.33 -26.08 26.02
C LYS A 231 22.24 -24.56 25.91
N ALA A 232 21.60 -24.05 24.85
CA ALA A 232 21.35 -22.62 24.67
C ALA A 232 20.45 -22.05 25.79
N ARG A 233 19.38 -22.76 26.14
CA ARG A 233 18.52 -22.46 27.30
C ARG A 233 19.34 -22.37 28.58
N ASP A 234 20.16 -23.37 28.86
CA ASP A 234 20.94 -23.42 30.11
C ASP A 234 21.94 -22.26 30.21
N GLN A 235 22.56 -21.87 29.09
CA GLN A 235 23.42 -20.68 29.04
C GLN A 235 22.66 -19.39 29.35
N ILE A 236 21.44 -19.21 28.80
CA ILE A 236 20.60 -18.03 29.09
C ILE A 236 20.19 -18.01 30.57
N VAL A 237 19.80 -19.16 31.13
CA VAL A 237 19.41 -19.28 32.54
C VAL A 237 20.59 -18.96 33.47
N GLU A 238 21.80 -19.39 33.15
CA GLU A 238 23.00 -19.02 33.91
C GLU A 238 23.32 -17.52 33.86
N GLU A 239 23.02 -16.85 32.75
CA GLU A 239 23.14 -15.38 32.69
C GLU A 239 22.05 -14.67 33.50
N CYS A 240 20.82 -15.20 33.55
CA CYS A 240 19.79 -14.73 34.47
C CYS A 240 20.22 -14.85 35.94
N LYS A 241 20.83 -15.99 36.30
CA LYS A 241 21.40 -16.22 37.63
C LYS A 241 22.47 -15.20 37.97
N ARG A 242 23.45 -15.00 37.07
CA ARG A 242 24.52 -14.00 37.23
C ARG A 242 23.99 -12.58 37.36
N ALA A 243 22.97 -12.22 36.59
CA ALA A 243 22.33 -10.90 36.66
C ALA A 243 21.67 -10.68 38.03
N LEU A 244 20.89 -11.65 38.52
CA LEU A 244 20.27 -11.60 39.85
C LEU A 244 21.28 -11.54 40.99
N THR A 245 22.37 -12.29 40.92
CA THR A 245 23.45 -12.22 41.93
C THR A 245 24.14 -10.85 41.92
N SER A 246 24.17 -10.15 40.78
CA SER A 246 24.79 -8.83 40.69
C SER A 246 23.88 -7.68 41.13
N THR A 247 22.58 -7.77 40.86
CA THR A 247 21.58 -6.77 41.28
C THR A 247 20.18 -7.38 41.32
N GLU A 248 19.54 -7.28 42.48
CA GLU A 248 18.18 -7.77 42.70
C GLU A 248 17.13 -7.07 41.82
N LEU A 249 17.44 -5.86 41.31
CA LEU A 249 16.59 -5.13 40.38
C LEU A 249 16.40 -5.85 39.03
N SER A 250 17.31 -6.78 38.69
CA SER A 250 17.20 -7.59 37.48
C SER A 250 16.02 -8.58 37.53
N VAL A 251 15.41 -8.81 38.71
CA VAL A 251 14.37 -9.84 38.88
C VAL A 251 13.24 -9.71 37.87
N ASN A 252 12.78 -8.49 37.61
CA ASN A 252 11.68 -8.26 36.67
C ASN A 252 12.06 -8.67 35.24
N ASN A 253 13.27 -8.32 34.79
CA ASN A 253 13.79 -8.75 33.49
C ASN A 253 13.96 -10.27 33.43
N VAL A 254 14.47 -10.90 34.52
CA VAL A 254 14.63 -12.35 34.59
C VAL A 254 13.28 -13.08 34.52
N LEU A 255 12.25 -12.59 35.19
CA LEU A 255 10.90 -13.18 35.10
C LEU A 255 10.38 -13.15 33.66
N ILE A 256 10.53 -12.02 32.96
CA ILE A 256 10.13 -11.88 31.57
C ILE A 256 10.90 -12.84 30.67
N VAL A 257 12.23 -12.90 30.83
CA VAL A 257 13.10 -13.78 30.03
C VAL A 257 12.74 -15.24 30.22
N LEU A 258 12.54 -15.70 31.47
CA LEU A 258 12.15 -17.10 31.74
C LEU A 258 10.79 -17.44 31.12
N ALA A 259 9.82 -16.53 31.18
CA ALA A 259 8.50 -16.73 30.60
C ALA A 259 8.53 -16.80 29.06
N ILE A 260 9.31 -15.93 28.42
CA ILE A 260 9.50 -15.92 26.96
C ILE A 260 10.24 -17.17 26.51
N LEU A 261 11.30 -17.55 27.23
CA LEU A 261 12.08 -18.74 26.96
C LEU A 261 11.21 -20.02 27.05
N ALA A 262 10.31 -20.07 28.03
CA ALA A 262 9.29 -21.11 28.16
C ALA A 262 8.40 -21.24 26.90
N GLY A 263 7.88 -20.11 26.39
CA GLY A 263 7.07 -20.10 25.18
C GLY A 263 7.85 -20.49 23.91
N GLU A 264 9.06 -19.95 23.75
CA GLU A 264 9.89 -20.22 22.57
C GLU A 264 10.37 -21.67 22.54
N LEU A 265 10.70 -22.29 23.68
CA LEU A 265 11.08 -23.70 23.72
C LEU A 265 9.90 -24.63 23.36
N LYS A 266 8.66 -24.30 23.76
CA LYS A 266 7.48 -25.05 23.30
C LYS A 266 7.28 -24.91 21.78
N ARG A 267 7.50 -23.71 21.23
CA ARG A 267 7.47 -23.48 19.78
C ARG A 267 8.52 -24.32 19.06
N PHE A 268 9.76 -24.35 19.56
CA PHE A 268 10.82 -25.22 19.02
C PHE A 268 10.43 -26.70 19.06
N GLY A 269 9.87 -27.18 20.18
CA GLY A 269 9.40 -28.56 20.31
C GLY A 269 8.34 -28.94 19.27
N ASN A 270 7.38 -28.04 19.00
CA ASN A 270 6.34 -28.25 18.00
C ASN A 270 6.86 -28.26 16.56
N GLN A 271 8.05 -27.71 16.31
CA GLN A 271 8.68 -27.67 15.00
C GLN A 271 9.54 -28.91 14.71
N ILE A 272 9.74 -29.80 15.69
CA ILE A 272 10.49 -31.04 15.49
C ILE A 272 9.65 -31.98 14.61
N PRO A 273 10.09 -32.32 13.38
CA PRO A 273 9.28 -33.11 12.46
C PRO A 273 9.14 -34.58 12.87
N ASN A 274 10.06 -35.09 13.69
CA ASN A 274 10.03 -36.45 14.21
C ASN A 274 9.23 -36.50 15.53
N ALA A 275 8.09 -37.21 15.52
CA ALA A 275 7.20 -37.34 16.67
C ALA A 275 7.88 -37.94 17.92
N GLN A 276 8.81 -38.88 17.75
CA GLN A 276 9.55 -39.46 18.87
C GLN A 276 10.49 -38.43 19.48
N ALA A 277 11.27 -37.72 18.66
CA ALA A 277 12.18 -36.67 19.12
C ALA A 277 11.43 -35.49 19.75
N ALA A 278 10.25 -35.13 19.24
CA ALA A 278 9.38 -34.12 19.83
C ALA A 278 8.89 -34.53 21.22
N THR A 279 8.50 -35.80 21.39
CA THR A 279 8.07 -36.36 22.67
C THR A 279 9.21 -36.45 23.69
N GLU A 280 10.41 -36.85 23.25
CA GLU A 280 11.62 -36.88 24.07
C GLU A 280 12.03 -35.47 24.53
N PHE A 281 11.97 -34.49 23.62
CA PHE A 281 12.21 -33.09 23.94
C PHE A 281 11.20 -32.56 24.96
N GLU A 282 9.90 -32.80 24.75
CA GLU A 282 8.86 -32.38 25.70
C GLU A 282 9.08 -33.02 27.09
N THR A 283 9.37 -34.33 27.13
CA THR A 283 9.62 -35.05 28.39
C THR A 283 10.81 -34.47 29.14
N THR A 284 11.88 -34.13 28.41
CA THR A 284 13.09 -33.49 28.97
C THR A 284 12.82 -32.07 29.49
N MET A 285 11.85 -31.36 28.90
CA MET A 285 11.49 -30.00 29.29
C MET A 285 10.56 -29.92 30.51
N ARG A 286 9.80 -30.97 30.84
CA ARG A 286 8.85 -30.95 31.98
C ARG A 286 9.48 -30.56 33.32
N PRO A 287 10.60 -31.16 33.76
CA PRO A 287 11.23 -30.76 35.03
C PRO A 287 11.71 -29.31 35.02
N TRP A 288 12.12 -28.81 33.85
CA TRP A 288 12.55 -27.42 33.71
C TRP A 288 11.37 -26.45 33.86
N PHE A 289 10.21 -26.74 33.26
CA PHE A 289 9.01 -25.92 33.45
C PHE A 289 8.56 -25.90 34.92
N VAL A 290 8.62 -27.05 35.60
CA VAL A 290 8.35 -27.13 37.05
C VAL A 290 9.30 -26.22 37.82
N ALA A 291 10.60 -26.33 37.58
CA ALA A 291 11.61 -25.51 38.26
C ALA A 291 11.43 -23.99 37.99
N VAL A 292 11.01 -23.60 36.78
CA VAL A 292 10.70 -22.20 36.46
C VAL A 292 9.51 -21.70 37.27
N LEU A 293 8.41 -22.45 37.32
CA LEU A 293 7.23 -22.06 38.09
C LEU A 293 7.49 -22.06 39.60
N GLU A 294 8.28 -23.00 40.11
CA GLU A 294 8.74 -23.03 41.52
C GLU A 294 9.57 -21.80 41.90
N PHE A 295 10.26 -21.17 40.94
CA PHE A 295 10.92 -19.89 41.17
C PHE A 295 9.94 -18.71 41.14
N MET A 296 8.98 -18.70 40.22
CA MET A 296 8.10 -17.55 39.99
C MET A 296 6.92 -17.49 40.97
N PHE A 297 6.35 -18.64 41.36
CA PHE A 297 5.14 -18.70 42.21
C PHE A 297 5.30 -18.06 43.59
N PRO A 298 6.40 -18.26 44.35
CA PRO A 298 6.60 -17.57 45.62
C PRO A 298 6.57 -16.04 45.51
N LEU A 299 6.90 -15.49 44.33
CA LEU A 299 6.97 -14.04 44.10
C LEU A 299 5.59 -13.41 43.85
N VAL A 300 4.60 -14.21 43.45
CA VAL A 300 3.24 -13.75 43.11
C VAL A 300 2.17 -14.28 44.07
N PHE A 301 2.44 -15.42 44.72
CA PHE A 301 1.56 -16.08 45.67
C PHE A 301 2.20 -16.13 47.06
N SER A 302 1.78 -15.24 47.96
CA SER A 302 2.31 -15.13 49.33
C SER A 302 2.17 -16.40 50.21
N ARG A 303 1.33 -17.35 49.81
CA ARG A 303 1.05 -18.60 50.55
C ARG A 303 1.60 -19.84 49.86
N TYR A 304 2.31 -19.68 48.74
CA TYR A 304 2.84 -20.80 47.99
C TYR A 304 4.09 -21.35 48.68
N ASN A 305 4.07 -22.64 49.00
CA ASN A 305 5.22 -23.36 49.52
C ASN A 305 5.83 -24.18 48.39
N GLN A 306 7.13 -23.98 48.13
CA GLN A 306 7.85 -24.70 47.09
C GLN A 306 7.83 -26.21 47.35
N LYS A 307 7.45 -27.01 46.34
CA LYS A 307 7.41 -28.48 46.45
C LYS A 307 8.71 -29.12 45.96
N SER A 308 9.44 -28.41 45.12
CA SER A 308 10.70 -28.85 44.52
C SER A 308 11.68 -27.69 44.35
N PRO A 309 12.98 -27.96 44.14
CA PRO A 309 13.97 -26.91 44.01
C PRO A 309 13.68 -25.98 42.82
N PRO A 310 13.65 -24.65 43.01
CA PRO A 310 13.43 -23.69 41.92
C PRO A 310 14.62 -23.69 40.95
N ILE A 311 14.37 -23.23 39.71
CA ILE A 311 15.41 -23.09 38.67
C ILE A 311 16.54 -22.15 39.11
N LEU A 312 16.25 -21.19 39.99
CA LEU A 312 17.19 -20.26 40.59
C LEU A 312 17.03 -20.27 42.12
N GLN A 313 18.03 -20.79 42.83
CA GLN A 313 18.06 -20.85 44.30
C GLN A 313 18.70 -19.57 44.86
N LEU A 314 18.01 -18.44 44.72
CA LEU A 314 18.45 -17.13 45.21
C LEU A 314 17.30 -16.49 45.99
N HIS A 315 17.63 -15.82 47.10
CA HIS A 315 16.65 -15.00 47.81
C HIS A 315 16.40 -13.72 47.00
N VAL A 316 15.13 -13.43 46.73
CA VAL A 316 14.70 -12.23 46.01
C VAL A 316 13.90 -11.38 46.99
N ASN A 317 14.31 -10.12 47.18
CA ASN A 317 13.54 -9.17 47.98
C ASN A 317 12.22 -8.83 47.26
N PRO A 318 11.04 -9.11 47.87
CA PRO A 318 9.75 -8.83 47.25
C PRO A 318 9.54 -7.36 46.87
N ARG A 319 10.27 -6.42 47.50
CA ARG A 319 10.20 -4.98 47.17
C ARG A 319 10.78 -4.64 45.80
N CYS A 320 11.67 -5.47 45.28
CA CYS A 320 12.26 -5.30 43.94
C CYS A 320 11.37 -5.90 42.83
N VAL A 321 10.34 -6.66 43.21
CA VAL A 321 9.44 -7.33 42.28
C VAL A 321 8.29 -6.41 41.92
N ASN A 322 8.19 -6.10 40.63
CA ASN A 322 7.03 -5.46 40.08
C ASN A 322 5.90 -6.49 39.93
N LYS A 323 4.77 -6.24 40.59
CA LYS A 323 3.65 -7.19 40.67
C LYS A 323 2.94 -7.40 39.32
N GLY A 324 2.79 -6.35 38.51
CA GLY A 324 2.16 -6.43 37.19
C GLY A 324 3.01 -7.27 36.23
N VAL A 325 4.32 -7.04 36.25
CA VAL A 325 5.32 -7.79 35.47
C VAL A 325 5.39 -9.24 35.90
N ALA A 326 5.49 -9.50 37.20
CA ALA A 326 5.60 -10.87 37.73
C ALA A 326 4.36 -11.70 37.41
N ARG A 327 3.15 -11.14 37.57
CA ARG A 327 1.90 -11.82 37.21
C ARG A 327 1.80 -12.09 35.71
N SER A 328 2.21 -11.14 34.88
CA SER A 328 2.19 -11.29 33.43
C SER A 328 3.20 -12.34 32.95
N ALA A 329 4.37 -12.38 33.57
CA ALA A 329 5.40 -13.39 33.28
C ALA A 329 4.94 -14.78 33.72
N VAL A 330 4.33 -14.90 34.90
CA VAL A 330 3.75 -16.16 35.39
C VAL A 330 2.64 -16.66 34.47
N TRP A 331 1.72 -15.78 34.06
CA TRP A 331 0.70 -16.12 33.08
C TRP A 331 1.31 -16.66 31.78
N LEU A 332 2.27 -15.93 31.20
CA LEU A 332 2.93 -16.33 29.95
C LEU A 332 3.68 -17.67 30.11
N ALA A 333 4.33 -17.91 31.25
CA ALA A 333 4.99 -19.17 31.56
C ALA A 333 4.01 -20.34 31.77
N CYS A 334 2.78 -20.08 32.20
CA CYS A 334 1.74 -21.09 32.37
C CYS A 334 0.98 -21.46 31.08
N LEU A 335 1.08 -20.67 30.00
CA LEU A 335 0.45 -21.00 28.71
C LEU A 335 1.05 -22.25 28.02
N PRO A 336 2.38 -22.43 27.93
CA PRO A 336 2.99 -23.52 27.17
C PRO A 336 3.10 -24.86 27.91
N ILE A 337 2.69 -24.97 29.17
CA ILE A 337 2.93 -26.16 30.01
C ILE A 337 1.98 -27.32 29.67
N SER A 338 2.50 -28.55 29.73
CA SER A 338 1.70 -29.78 29.54
C SER A 338 0.82 -30.07 30.75
N ASP A 339 -0.19 -30.93 30.56
CA ASP A 339 -1.08 -31.34 31.65
C ASP A 339 -0.33 -32.07 32.79
N ASP A 340 0.75 -32.79 32.48
CA ASP A 340 1.61 -33.40 33.49
C ASP A 340 2.29 -32.36 34.40
N VAL A 341 2.75 -31.24 33.83
CA VAL A 341 3.29 -30.12 34.62
C VAL A 341 2.18 -29.45 35.42
N LYS A 342 0.97 -29.33 34.87
CA LYS A 342 -0.18 -28.79 35.63
C LYS A 342 -0.52 -29.66 36.83
N ASN A 343 -0.53 -30.98 36.63
CA ASN A 343 -0.84 -31.97 37.66
C ASN A 343 0.15 -31.94 38.83
N PHE A 344 1.43 -31.60 38.60
CA PHE A 344 2.43 -31.48 39.66
C PHE A 344 2.07 -30.41 40.72
N PHE A 345 1.50 -29.28 40.30
CA PHE A 345 1.24 -28.19 41.25
C PHE A 345 -0.01 -28.43 42.11
N GLU A 346 -0.92 -29.36 41.73
CA GLU A 346 -2.11 -29.86 42.46
C GLU A 346 -3.09 -28.81 43.05
N GLY A 347 -2.69 -27.54 43.17
CA GLY A 347 -3.47 -26.44 43.73
C GLY A 347 -4.02 -25.50 42.67
N ASP A 348 -4.80 -24.51 43.13
CA ASP A 348 -5.46 -23.55 42.25
C ASP A 348 -4.52 -22.45 41.74
N GLU A 349 -3.22 -22.47 42.06
CA GLU A 349 -2.24 -21.48 41.64
C GLU A 349 -2.15 -21.36 40.12
N ILE A 350 -2.08 -22.47 39.38
CA ILE A 350 -2.06 -22.43 37.91
C ILE A 350 -3.38 -21.88 37.38
N LYS A 351 -4.52 -22.29 37.94
CA LYS A 351 -5.83 -21.79 37.52
C LYS A 351 -5.97 -20.29 37.79
N GLU A 352 -5.46 -19.81 38.92
CA GLU A 352 -5.41 -18.39 39.27
C GLU A 352 -4.43 -17.61 38.39
N ALA A 353 -3.26 -18.19 38.09
CA ALA A 353 -2.27 -17.61 37.19
C ALA A 353 -2.82 -17.46 35.77
N LEU A 354 -3.57 -18.44 35.26
CA LEU A 354 -4.23 -18.38 33.95
C LEU A 354 -5.38 -17.36 33.90
N LYS A 355 -5.91 -16.93 35.07
CA LYS A 355 -6.82 -15.78 35.14
C LYS A 355 -6.06 -14.47 35.07
N TRP A 356 -4.76 -14.42 35.41
CA TRP A 356 -3.94 -13.25 35.14
C TRP A 356 -3.70 -13.19 33.64
N ARG A 357 -3.71 -11.99 33.07
CA ARG A 357 -3.49 -11.75 31.64
C ARG A 357 -2.57 -10.55 31.55
N LEU A 358 -1.63 -10.55 30.61
CA LEU A 358 -0.87 -9.34 30.30
C LEU A 358 -1.89 -8.24 29.97
N GLY A 359 -1.95 -7.19 30.80
CA GLY A 359 -2.96 -6.14 30.67
C GLY A 359 -4.31 -6.40 31.35
N ARG A 360 -4.45 -7.33 32.31
CA ARG A 360 -5.69 -7.46 33.13
C ARG A 360 -6.03 -6.19 33.94
N GLU A 361 -5.05 -5.34 34.20
CA GLU A 361 -5.26 -4.00 34.78
C GLU A 361 -5.92 -3.04 33.78
N ILE A 362 -5.86 -3.39 32.49
CA ILE A 362 -6.34 -2.67 31.31
C ILE A 362 -7.63 -3.31 30.74
N ASP A 363 -7.82 -4.63 30.89
CA ASP A 363 -9.03 -5.42 30.58
C ASP A 363 -9.50 -6.21 31.83
N ARG A 364 -10.05 -5.49 32.82
CA ARG A 364 -10.46 -6.06 34.12
C ARG A 364 -11.49 -7.18 33.98
N ASP A 365 -12.35 -7.08 32.97
CA ASP A 365 -13.52 -7.93 32.80
C ASP A 365 -13.25 -9.14 31.88
N GLY A 366 -12.05 -9.21 31.29
CA GLY A 366 -11.57 -10.36 30.53
C GLY A 366 -12.30 -10.58 29.20
N TYR A 367 -12.99 -9.57 28.68
CA TYR A 367 -13.71 -9.66 27.41
C TYR A 367 -12.75 -9.60 26.22
N LEU A 368 -11.70 -8.77 26.30
CA LEU A 368 -10.71 -8.63 25.23
C LEU A 368 -10.00 -9.94 24.95
N CYS A 369 -9.59 -10.65 26.01
CA CYS A 369 -8.94 -11.95 25.84
C CYS A 369 -9.92 -13.09 25.50
N LYS A 370 -11.22 -12.94 25.74
CA LYS A 370 -12.23 -13.92 25.28
C LYS A 370 -12.47 -13.78 23.78
N THR A 371 -12.56 -12.55 23.29
CA THR A 371 -12.60 -12.25 21.85
C THR A 371 -11.31 -12.69 21.14
N LEU A 372 -10.12 -12.49 21.74
CA LEU A 372 -8.84 -12.96 21.20
C LEU A 372 -8.65 -14.49 21.20
N LEU A 373 -9.44 -15.22 22.00
CA LEU A 373 -9.46 -16.68 22.05
C LEU A 373 -10.64 -17.29 21.25
N GLY A 374 -11.46 -16.47 20.60
CA GLY A 374 -12.61 -16.91 19.80
C GLY A 374 -13.85 -17.33 20.61
N GLU A 375 -13.98 -16.89 21.85
CA GLU A 375 -15.14 -17.21 22.72
C GLU A 375 -16.29 -16.19 22.55
N GLU A 376 -17.55 -16.66 22.49
CA GLU A 376 -18.74 -15.81 22.39
C GLU A 376 -18.96 -14.94 23.66
N VAL A 377 -19.10 -13.63 23.46
CA VAL A 377 -19.36 -12.65 24.51
C VAL A 377 -20.83 -12.19 24.46
N PRO A 378 -21.55 -12.06 25.60
CA PRO A 378 -22.95 -11.64 25.60
C PRO A 378 -23.14 -10.21 25.05
N ARG A 379 -24.07 -10.07 24.09
CA ARG A 379 -24.33 -8.95 23.17
C ARG A 379 -24.61 -7.55 23.76
N SER A 380 -24.63 -7.34 25.07
CA SER A 380 -25.10 -6.06 25.62
C SER A 380 -24.03 -5.35 26.44
N LYS A 381 -23.54 -4.25 25.85
CA LYS A 381 -22.62 -3.23 26.39
C LYS A 381 -21.14 -3.51 26.14
N ASN A 382 -20.58 -2.86 25.12
CA ASN A 382 -19.63 -1.75 25.30
C ASN A 382 -19.03 -1.29 23.98
N SER A 383 -19.09 0.02 23.73
CA SER A 383 -18.22 0.73 22.78
C SER A 383 -16.75 0.53 23.17
N LEU A 384 -15.91 0.16 22.21
CA LEU A 384 -14.46 0.15 22.40
C LEU A 384 -13.96 1.60 22.51
N SER A 385 -13.16 1.93 23.53
CA SER A 385 -12.47 3.22 23.60
C SER A 385 -11.21 3.18 22.73
N VAL A 386 -10.81 4.32 22.17
CA VAL A 386 -9.63 4.54 21.31
C VAL A 386 -8.37 3.78 21.79
N SER A 387 -8.09 3.75 23.09
CA SER A 387 -7.00 2.97 23.71
C SER A 387 -6.98 1.47 23.38
N LYS A 388 -8.12 0.86 23.04
CA LYS A 388 -8.27 -0.56 22.67
C LYS A 388 -7.96 -0.83 21.19
N ILE A 389 -8.15 0.18 20.32
CA ILE A 389 -7.69 0.18 18.92
C ILE A 389 -6.16 0.29 18.90
N TRP A 390 -5.59 1.14 19.76
CA TRP A 390 -4.14 1.32 19.92
C TRP A 390 -3.40 0.05 20.40
N MET A 391 -4.01 -0.75 21.27
CA MET A 391 -3.46 -2.05 21.68
C MET A 391 -3.49 -3.10 20.55
N PHE A 392 -4.48 -3.03 19.67
CA PHE A 392 -4.60 -3.89 18.49
C PHE A 392 -3.55 -3.52 17.42
N SER A 393 -3.31 -2.23 17.19
CA SER A 393 -2.24 -1.71 16.31
C SER A 393 -0.83 -2.07 16.82
N ALA A 394 -0.64 -2.15 18.15
CA ALA A 394 0.63 -2.54 18.77
C ALA A 394 0.94 -4.05 18.65
N ALA A 395 -0.10 -4.90 18.60
CA ALA A 395 0.06 -6.35 18.38
C ALA A 395 0.32 -6.70 16.90
N LEU A 396 -0.03 -5.80 15.97
CA LEU A 396 0.12 -5.93 14.52
C LEU A 396 1.37 -5.22 13.93
N GLY A 397 2.28 -4.73 14.76
CA GLY A 397 3.58 -4.23 14.30
C GLY A 397 3.60 -2.88 13.57
N ALA A 398 2.60 -2.00 13.77
CA ALA A 398 2.55 -0.68 13.13
C ALA A 398 2.88 0.46 14.11
N GLN A 399 4.15 0.86 14.11
CA GLN A 399 4.62 2.22 13.76
C GLN A 399 4.26 3.45 14.63
N GLU A 400 3.24 3.48 15.49
CA GLU A 400 2.95 4.69 16.31
C GLU A 400 3.22 4.53 17.82
N LEU A 401 3.29 3.32 18.39
CA LEU A 401 3.52 3.14 19.84
C LEU A 401 5.01 3.06 20.25
N ILE A 402 5.89 2.66 19.33
CA ILE A 402 7.35 2.74 19.50
C ILE A 402 7.80 4.19 19.26
N THR A 403 7.20 4.85 18.27
CA THR A 403 7.32 6.30 18.04
C THR A 403 6.77 7.08 19.24
N ASN A 404 5.66 6.64 19.85
CA ASN A 404 5.14 7.24 21.09
C ASN A 404 5.97 6.94 22.35
N SER A 405 6.79 5.89 22.35
CA SER A 405 7.69 5.59 23.47
C SER A 405 8.89 6.52 23.54
N LEU A 406 9.29 7.09 22.40
CA LEU A 406 10.31 8.15 22.25
C LEU A 406 9.69 9.57 22.23
N SER A 407 8.41 9.73 21.86
CA SER A 407 7.71 11.04 21.87
C SER A 407 7.17 11.47 23.25
N ARG A 408 7.01 10.55 24.20
CA ARG A 408 6.47 10.82 25.57
C ARG A 408 7.31 11.77 26.45
N SER A 409 8.24 12.52 25.88
CA SER A 409 8.90 13.66 26.53
C SER A 409 8.37 15.04 26.10
N ILE A 410 7.42 15.22 25.15
CA ILE A 410 6.86 16.54 24.72
C ILE A 410 5.36 16.38 24.28
N PRO A 411 4.42 17.35 24.50
CA PRO A 411 2.98 17.09 24.77
C PRO A 411 2.03 16.87 23.57
N ILE A 412 0.79 16.49 23.90
CA ILE A 412 -0.33 15.91 23.11
C ILE A 412 -0.88 16.88 22.03
N ASP A 413 -1.18 16.36 20.83
CA ASP A 413 -1.89 17.04 19.74
C ASP A 413 -3.34 16.48 19.64
N ASP A 414 -4.33 17.34 19.87
CA ASP A 414 -5.77 17.01 19.97
C ASP A 414 -6.48 16.79 18.62
N SER A 415 -5.77 16.94 17.50
CA SER A 415 -6.35 16.88 16.15
C SER A 415 -6.84 15.48 15.74
N ILE A 416 -6.12 14.44 16.14
CA ILE A 416 -6.46 13.04 15.85
C ILE A 416 -7.68 12.60 16.69
N GLU A 417 -7.79 13.07 17.93
CA GLU A 417 -8.95 12.77 18.80
C GLU A 417 -10.26 13.39 18.27
N GLN A 418 -10.20 14.57 17.62
CA GLN A 418 -11.38 15.18 17.00
C GLN A 418 -11.83 14.43 15.75
N ALA A 419 -10.90 13.96 14.91
CA ALA A 419 -11.23 13.21 13.70
C ALA A 419 -11.92 11.86 14.01
N VAL A 420 -11.47 11.16 15.05
CA VAL A 420 -12.04 9.87 15.49
C VAL A 420 -13.43 10.05 16.10
N LYS A 421 -13.65 11.10 16.91
CA LYS A 421 -14.98 11.42 17.49
C LYS A 421 -16.02 11.78 16.43
N GLN A 422 -15.63 12.45 15.34
CA GLN A 422 -16.52 12.74 14.23
C GLN A 422 -16.91 11.47 13.43
N PHE A 423 -16.04 10.46 13.42
CA PHE A 423 -16.25 9.19 12.72
C PHE A 423 -17.15 8.20 13.48
N GLU A 424 -16.97 8.06 14.81
CA GLU A 424 -17.83 7.23 15.67
C GLU A 424 -19.29 7.66 15.64
N ALA A 425 -19.55 8.96 15.48
CA ALA A 425 -20.88 9.51 15.38
C ALA A 425 -21.59 9.23 14.04
N GLY A 426 -20.86 8.76 13.01
CA GLY A 426 -21.35 8.69 11.63
C GLY A 426 -21.63 7.30 11.04
N ALA A 427 -20.98 6.22 11.49
CA ALA A 427 -20.83 5.02 10.63
C ALA A 427 -21.33 3.65 11.14
N GLY A 428 -21.72 3.46 12.42
CA GLY A 428 -22.39 2.21 12.86
C GLY A 428 -21.64 0.88 12.56
N VAL A 429 -20.31 0.86 12.72
CA VAL A 429 -19.41 -0.27 12.39
C VAL A 429 -19.70 -1.54 13.22
N THR A 430 -19.65 -2.75 12.61
CA THR A 430 -19.90 -4.04 13.27
C THR A 430 -18.62 -4.84 13.56
N GLU A 431 -18.72 -5.84 14.45
CA GLU A 431 -17.58 -6.66 14.90
C GLU A 431 -16.95 -7.52 13.78
N LYS A 432 -17.74 -7.94 12.79
CA LYS A 432 -17.24 -8.65 11.59
C LYS A 432 -16.34 -7.76 10.72
N ASP A 433 -16.63 -6.47 10.66
CA ASP A 433 -15.90 -5.50 9.82
C ASP A 433 -14.47 -5.28 10.33
N VAL A 434 -14.29 -5.33 11.66
CA VAL A 434 -12.99 -5.21 12.33
C VAL A 434 -12.14 -6.48 12.14
N MET A 435 -12.75 -7.66 12.14
CA MET A 435 -12.06 -8.94 11.95
C MET A 435 -11.49 -9.10 10.53
N ILE A 436 -12.25 -8.66 9.51
CA ILE A 436 -11.79 -8.64 8.12
C ILE A 436 -10.57 -7.74 7.95
N ILE A 437 -10.57 -6.57 8.60
CA ILE A 437 -9.44 -5.64 8.55
C ILE A 437 -8.20 -6.26 9.19
N TYR A 438 -8.36 -6.99 10.29
CA TYR A 438 -7.28 -7.77 10.89
C TYR A 438 -6.72 -8.82 9.92
N GLU A 439 -7.58 -9.62 9.28
CA GLU A 439 -7.17 -10.65 8.31
C GLU A 439 -6.42 -10.07 7.10
N LEU A 440 -6.88 -8.92 6.61
CA LEU A 440 -6.27 -8.21 5.49
C LEU A 440 -4.91 -7.58 5.80
N THR A 441 -4.43 -7.60 7.05
CA THR A 441 -3.06 -7.16 7.39
C THR A 441 -2.00 -8.24 7.14
N SER A 442 -2.37 -9.52 7.03
CA SER A 442 -1.44 -10.63 6.77
C SER A 442 -1.15 -10.82 5.28
N SER A 443 0.10 -11.00 4.88
CA SER A 443 0.50 -11.24 3.47
C SER A 443 -0.13 -12.49 2.87
N ASP A 444 -0.49 -13.46 3.71
CA ASP A 444 -0.80 -14.84 3.30
C ASP A 444 -2.27 -15.05 2.90
N LEU A 445 -3.14 -14.05 3.16
CA LEU A 445 -4.61 -14.16 2.99
C LEU A 445 -5.14 -13.50 1.70
N LEU A 446 -4.26 -13.19 0.75
CA LEU A 446 -4.63 -12.70 -0.59
C LEU A 446 -4.29 -13.72 -1.70
N ASP A 447 -4.12 -14.99 -1.35
CA ASP A 447 -3.86 -16.06 -2.31
C ASP A 447 -5.17 -16.54 -2.97
N GLU A 448 -5.26 -16.38 -4.31
CA GLU A 448 -6.47 -16.57 -5.14
C GLU A 448 -7.06 -17.99 -5.05
N SER A 449 -6.27 -18.96 -4.56
CA SER A 449 -6.68 -20.37 -4.45
C SER A 449 -7.45 -20.72 -3.17
N SER A 450 -7.59 -19.78 -2.22
CA SER A 450 -8.07 -20.07 -0.85
C SER A 450 -9.23 -19.22 -0.33
N CYS A 451 -9.62 -18.15 -1.04
CA CYS A 451 -10.66 -17.21 -0.58
C CYS A 451 -12.02 -17.48 -1.25
N SER A 452 -13.09 -17.60 -0.46
CA SER A 452 -14.46 -17.77 -0.98
C SER A 452 -15.03 -16.47 -1.56
N SER A 453 -15.93 -16.56 -2.54
CA SER A 453 -16.62 -15.40 -3.12
C SER A 453 -17.36 -14.57 -2.05
N GLU A 454 -17.92 -15.23 -1.03
CA GLU A 454 -18.56 -14.56 0.12
C GLU A 454 -17.59 -13.68 0.91
N TYR A 455 -16.35 -14.16 1.10
CA TYR A 455 -15.31 -13.42 1.81
C TYR A 455 -14.88 -12.19 1.02
N MET A 456 -14.64 -12.31 -0.30
CA MET A 456 -14.28 -11.18 -1.15
C MET A 456 -15.38 -10.11 -1.22
N VAL A 457 -16.65 -10.52 -1.27
CA VAL A 457 -17.79 -9.60 -1.15
C VAL A 457 -17.77 -8.88 0.19
N MET A 458 -17.50 -9.58 1.28
CA MET A 458 -17.43 -9.01 2.63
C MET A 458 -16.29 -7.98 2.76
N VAL A 459 -15.11 -8.28 2.20
CA VAL A 459 -13.97 -7.35 2.11
C VAL A 459 -14.35 -6.10 1.32
N SER A 460 -15.00 -6.27 0.15
CA SER A 460 -15.41 -5.14 -0.69
C SER A 460 -16.42 -4.21 -0.01
N LYS A 461 -17.33 -4.75 0.81
CA LYS A 461 -18.29 -3.92 1.59
C LYS A 461 -17.59 -3.03 2.62
N ASN A 462 -16.45 -3.48 3.11
CA ASN A 462 -15.63 -2.77 4.10
C ASN A 462 -14.49 -1.94 3.48
N LEU A 463 -14.49 -1.80 2.15
CA LEU A 463 -13.47 -1.08 1.42
C LEU A 463 -13.28 0.38 1.88
N PRO A 464 -14.31 1.18 2.20
CA PRO A 464 -14.11 2.53 2.75
C PRO A 464 -13.21 2.53 3.99
N MET A 465 -13.38 1.53 4.86
CA MET A 465 -12.61 1.39 6.10
C MET A 465 -11.17 0.91 5.79
N VAL A 466 -11.00 -0.02 4.85
CA VAL A 466 -9.68 -0.45 4.35
C VAL A 466 -8.89 0.73 3.80
N LEU A 467 -9.51 1.59 2.99
CA LEU A 467 -8.85 2.76 2.38
C LEU A 467 -8.41 3.82 3.39
N VAL A 468 -9.10 3.92 4.52
CA VAL A 468 -8.79 4.89 5.58
C VAL A 468 -7.77 4.34 6.58
N MET A 469 -7.87 3.05 6.92
CA MET A 469 -7.10 2.47 8.02
C MET A 469 -5.81 1.76 7.58
N MET A 470 -5.71 1.35 6.31
CA MET A 470 -4.53 0.64 5.80
C MET A 470 -3.51 1.59 5.16
N PRO A 471 -2.21 1.29 5.25
CA PRO A 471 -1.20 1.95 4.44
C PRO A 471 -1.57 1.88 2.95
N ALA A 472 -1.34 2.96 2.21
CA ALA A 472 -1.75 3.07 0.80
C ALA A 472 -1.28 1.89 -0.06
N VAL A 473 -0.05 1.41 0.16
CA VAL A 473 0.52 0.25 -0.56
C VAL A 473 -0.31 -1.02 -0.31
N ARG A 474 -0.75 -1.25 0.93
CA ARG A 474 -1.54 -2.43 1.28
C ARG A 474 -2.98 -2.31 0.81
N ALA A 475 -3.59 -1.13 0.97
CA ALA A 475 -4.90 -0.83 0.43
C ALA A 475 -4.94 -1.03 -1.10
N LYS A 476 -3.90 -0.57 -1.82
CA LYS A 476 -3.72 -0.79 -3.26
C LYS A 476 -3.60 -2.27 -3.61
N ALA A 477 -2.83 -3.06 -2.85
CA ALA A 477 -2.72 -4.51 -3.07
C ALA A 477 -4.07 -5.23 -2.87
N ILE A 478 -4.82 -4.90 -1.83
CA ILE A 478 -6.15 -5.47 -1.56
C ILE A 478 -7.11 -5.09 -2.70
N LEU A 479 -7.11 -3.82 -3.12
CA LEU A 479 -7.88 -3.33 -4.25
C LEU A 479 -7.55 -4.07 -5.55
N GLN A 480 -6.27 -4.29 -5.85
CA GLN A 480 -5.84 -5.01 -7.03
C GLN A 480 -6.34 -6.46 -7.02
N HIS A 481 -6.32 -7.13 -5.87
CA HIS A 481 -6.91 -8.46 -5.73
C HIS A 481 -8.43 -8.46 -5.90
N LEU A 482 -9.15 -7.52 -5.29
CA LEU A 482 -10.59 -7.38 -5.47
C LEU A 482 -10.96 -7.14 -6.94
N LEU A 483 -10.23 -6.25 -7.61
CA LEU A 483 -10.41 -5.95 -9.03
C LEU A 483 -10.22 -7.20 -9.89
N LYS A 484 -9.09 -7.90 -9.72
CA LYS A 484 -8.79 -9.11 -10.48
C LYS A 484 -9.81 -10.22 -10.24
N PHE A 485 -10.21 -10.44 -8.99
CA PHE A 485 -11.25 -11.40 -8.63
C PHE A 485 -12.60 -11.05 -9.28
N SER A 486 -12.99 -9.77 -9.20
CA SER A 486 -14.28 -9.30 -9.70
C SER A 486 -14.42 -9.35 -11.22
N VAL A 487 -13.31 -9.32 -11.96
CA VAL A 487 -13.31 -9.50 -13.41
C VAL A 487 -13.59 -10.97 -13.75
N GLY A 488 -13.00 -11.92 -13.00
CA GLY A 488 -13.11 -13.35 -13.24
C GLY A 488 -14.37 -14.04 -12.70
N ASP A 489 -15.04 -13.47 -11.70
CA ASP A 489 -16.25 -14.03 -11.07
C ASP A 489 -17.52 -13.28 -11.55
N ASP A 490 -18.44 -13.99 -12.21
CA ASP A 490 -19.68 -13.40 -12.74
C ASP A 490 -20.77 -13.19 -11.68
N ASP A 491 -20.73 -13.94 -10.58
CA ASP A 491 -21.77 -13.92 -9.55
C ASP A 491 -21.51 -12.83 -8.50
N ALA A 492 -20.30 -12.83 -7.92
CA ALA A 492 -19.89 -11.90 -6.88
C ALA A 492 -19.21 -10.64 -7.43
N GLY A 493 -18.62 -10.71 -8.63
CA GLY A 493 -17.89 -9.62 -9.26
C GLY A 493 -18.68 -8.31 -9.39
N PRO A 494 -19.94 -8.32 -9.89
CA PRO A 494 -20.72 -7.09 -10.04
C PRO A 494 -20.93 -6.34 -8.71
N GLN A 495 -21.14 -7.06 -7.60
CA GLN A 495 -21.31 -6.44 -6.29
C GLN A 495 -20.00 -5.82 -5.77
N ILE A 496 -18.87 -6.51 -5.98
CA ILE A 496 -17.55 -6.01 -5.59
C ILE A 496 -17.22 -4.73 -6.38
N LEU A 497 -17.46 -4.74 -7.69
CA LEU A 497 -17.27 -3.59 -8.57
C LEU A 497 -18.12 -2.40 -8.13
N ALA A 498 -19.39 -2.61 -7.77
CA ALA A 498 -20.25 -1.54 -7.26
C ALA A 498 -19.71 -0.91 -5.96
N ASN A 499 -19.13 -1.71 -5.06
CA ASN A 499 -18.54 -1.21 -3.81
C ASN A 499 -17.24 -0.42 -4.07
N ILE A 500 -16.42 -0.85 -5.04
CA ILE A 500 -15.23 -0.11 -5.48
C ILE A 500 -15.65 1.22 -6.12
N ASP A 501 -16.69 1.20 -6.97
CA ASP A 501 -17.22 2.38 -7.65
C ASP A 501 -17.66 3.48 -6.67
N ALA A 502 -18.33 3.07 -5.59
CA ALA A 502 -18.75 3.97 -4.50
C ALA A 502 -17.56 4.66 -3.80
N CYS A 503 -16.37 4.05 -3.84
CA CYS A 503 -15.14 4.58 -3.26
C CYS A 503 -14.29 5.38 -4.26
N GLY A 504 -14.77 5.61 -5.49
CA GLY A 504 -14.00 6.20 -6.60
C GLY A 504 -13.49 7.64 -6.42
N LYS A 505 -13.80 8.30 -5.29
CA LYS A 505 -13.19 9.58 -4.89
C LYS A 505 -11.80 9.42 -4.26
N SER A 506 -11.47 8.23 -3.76
CA SER A 506 -10.18 7.95 -3.14
C SER A 506 -9.07 7.86 -4.19
N GLN A 507 -7.95 8.56 -3.95
CA GLN A 507 -6.79 8.51 -4.85
C GLN A 507 -6.22 7.07 -4.98
N ILE A 508 -6.24 6.30 -3.88
CA ILE A 508 -5.74 4.92 -3.88
C ILE A 508 -6.57 4.03 -4.82
N VAL A 509 -7.88 4.27 -4.90
CA VAL A 509 -8.78 3.55 -5.81
C VAL A 509 -8.47 3.90 -7.26
N LEU A 510 -8.24 5.18 -7.56
CA LEU A 510 -7.82 5.62 -8.89
C LEU A 510 -6.50 4.96 -9.30
N ASP A 511 -5.49 5.03 -8.43
CA ASP A 511 -4.16 4.47 -8.69
C ASP A 511 -4.22 2.94 -8.92
N ALA A 512 -5.10 2.23 -8.20
CA ALA A 512 -5.32 0.81 -8.42
C ALA A 512 -6.02 0.54 -9.76
N LEU A 513 -7.06 1.32 -10.11
CA LEU A 513 -7.81 1.18 -11.35
C LEU A 513 -6.94 1.46 -12.58
N VAL A 514 -6.06 2.47 -12.54
CA VAL A 514 -5.13 2.77 -13.65
C VAL A 514 -4.31 1.54 -14.03
N THR A 515 -3.90 0.73 -13.05
CA THR A 515 -3.10 -0.49 -13.30
C THR A 515 -3.90 -1.69 -13.82
N GLN A 516 -5.24 -1.64 -13.79
CA GLN A 516 -6.12 -2.77 -14.13
C GLN A 516 -7.08 -2.47 -15.30
N LEU A 517 -7.25 -1.21 -15.67
CA LEU A 517 -8.07 -0.81 -16.81
C LEU A 517 -7.45 -1.33 -18.13
N PRO A 518 -8.27 -1.75 -19.09
CA PRO A 518 -7.75 -2.25 -20.36
C PRO A 518 -7.12 -1.11 -21.15
N LEU A 519 -6.00 -1.40 -21.81
CA LEU A 519 -5.34 -0.46 -22.71
C LEU A 519 -6.13 -0.21 -24.01
N LEU A 520 -7.19 -1.00 -24.27
CA LEU A 520 -7.98 -0.97 -25.50
C LEU A 520 -7.10 -1.18 -26.75
N GLU A 521 -6.26 -2.21 -26.71
CA GLU A 521 -5.45 -2.64 -27.85
C GLU A 521 -6.25 -3.58 -28.77
N SER A 522 -7.31 -4.19 -28.25
CA SER A 522 -8.24 -5.02 -29.00
C SER A 522 -9.67 -4.50 -28.91
N SER A 523 -10.45 -4.71 -29.98
CA SER A 523 -11.88 -4.36 -29.96
C SER A 523 -12.67 -5.19 -28.93
N SER A 524 -12.18 -6.38 -28.53
CA SER A 524 -12.78 -7.18 -27.47
C SER A 524 -12.75 -6.50 -26.10
N ASP A 525 -11.79 -5.61 -25.87
CA ASP A 525 -11.58 -4.95 -24.58
C ASP A 525 -12.74 -3.99 -24.24
N LEU A 526 -13.55 -3.61 -25.23
CA LEU A 526 -14.79 -2.86 -25.05
C LEU A 526 -15.80 -3.58 -24.15
N LEU A 527 -15.72 -4.91 -24.05
CA LEU A 527 -16.58 -5.71 -23.15
C LEU A 527 -16.04 -5.80 -21.71
N HIS A 528 -14.89 -5.18 -21.42
CA HIS A 528 -14.27 -5.31 -20.12
C HIS A 528 -15.13 -4.69 -19.02
N LYS A 529 -15.44 -5.48 -17.98
CA LYS A 529 -16.38 -5.10 -16.90
C LYS A 529 -16.01 -3.77 -16.23
N LEU A 530 -14.72 -3.46 -16.08
CA LEU A 530 -14.26 -2.21 -15.45
C LEU A 530 -14.68 -0.94 -16.19
N LEU A 531 -14.94 -1.01 -17.50
CA LEU A 531 -15.39 0.16 -18.28
C LEU A 531 -16.80 0.62 -17.87
N SER A 532 -17.57 -0.23 -17.18
CA SER A 532 -18.91 0.11 -16.69
C SER A 532 -18.90 1.01 -15.44
N LEU A 533 -17.80 1.04 -14.69
CA LEU A 533 -17.68 1.76 -13.41
C LEU A 533 -17.86 3.27 -13.59
N SER A 534 -18.74 3.91 -12.82
CA SER A 534 -19.01 5.36 -12.93
C SER A 534 -17.83 6.24 -12.50
N CYS A 535 -16.96 5.73 -11.62
CA CYS A 535 -15.76 6.42 -11.17
C CYS A 535 -14.67 6.54 -12.25
N VAL A 536 -14.76 5.75 -13.32
CA VAL A 536 -13.90 5.89 -14.51
C VAL A 536 -14.39 7.11 -15.28
N ASP A 537 -13.74 8.24 -15.01
CA ASP A 537 -14.10 9.57 -15.51
C ASP A 537 -12.88 10.29 -16.12
N GLN A 538 -13.01 11.60 -16.35
CA GLN A 538 -11.98 12.46 -16.93
C GLN A 538 -10.62 12.40 -16.19
N ARG A 539 -10.56 11.99 -14.92
CA ARG A 539 -9.30 11.89 -14.17
C ARG A 539 -8.34 10.86 -14.75
N PHE A 540 -8.84 9.88 -15.50
CA PHE A 540 -8.02 8.85 -16.15
C PHE A 540 -7.41 9.30 -17.50
N ASN A 541 -7.82 10.47 -18.00
CA ASN A 541 -7.34 10.99 -19.28
C ASN A 541 -5.81 11.20 -19.25
N GLY A 542 -5.10 10.56 -20.17
CA GLY A 542 -3.64 10.59 -20.28
C GLY A 542 -2.89 9.64 -19.34
N GLN A 543 -3.60 8.77 -18.59
CA GLN A 543 -2.97 7.87 -17.61
C GLN A 543 -2.93 6.40 -18.04
N VAL A 544 -3.79 5.99 -18.99
CA VAL A 544 -3.93 4.57 -19.40
C VAL A 544 -3.36 4.34 -20.80
N SER A 545 -4.04 4.84 -21.84
CA SER A 545 -3.59 4.74 -23.23
C SER A 545 -4.31 5.75 -24.11
N ARG A 546 -3.79 6.00 -25.32
CA ARG A 546 -4.44 6.89 -26.30
C ARG A 546 -5.82 6.38 -26.75
N CYS A 547 -5.97 5.06 -26.93
CA CYS A 547 -7.26 4.45 -27.26
C CYS A 547 -8.26 4.57 -26.11
N PHE A 548 -7.78 4.48 -24.85
CA PHE A 548 -8.60 4.69 -23.66
C PHE A 548 -9.11 6.14 -23.57
N ASP A 549 -8.24 7.12 -23.80
CA ASP A 549 -8.62 8.54 -23.84
C ASP A 549 -9.65 8.84 -24.94
N PHE A 550 -9.47 8.20 -26.10
CA PHE A 550 -10.43 8.26 -27.20
C PHE A 550 -11.80 7.66 -26.81
N TRP A 551 -11.81 6.52 -26.09
CA TRP A 551 -13.03 5.94 -25.53
C TRP A 551 -13.70 6.84 -24.49
N LEU A 552 -12.93 7.44 -23.56
CA LEU A 552 -13.46 8.38 -22.56
C LEU A 552 -14.21 9.54 -23.21
N GLY A 553 -13.63 10.12 -24.27
CA GLY A 553 -14.26 11.20 -25.03
C GLY A 553 -15.47 10.72 -25.84
N CYS A 554 -15.41 9.52 -26.44
CA CYS A 554 -16.53 8.97 -27.21
C CYS A 554 -17.75 8.62 -26.34
N ASN A 555 -17.50 8.13 -25.12
CA ASN A 555 -18.51 7.75 -24.14
C ASN A 555 -19.03 8.94 -23.32
N GLY A 556 -18.51 10.16 -23.54
CA GLY A 556 -18.94 11.37 -22.83
C GLY A 556 -18.50 11.45 -21.37
N ARG A 557 -17.47 10.68 -21.00
CA ARG A 557 -16.91 10.65 -19.63
C ARG A 557 -15.77 11.65 -19.42
N ALA A 558 -15.21 12.13 -20.52
CA ALA A 558 -14.30 13.28 -20.56
C ALA A 558 -14.88 14.35 -21.50
N GLU A 559 -14.77 15.62 -21.10
CA GLU A 559 -15.12 16.75 -21.97
C GLU A 559 -14.08 16.91 -23.09
N THR A 560 -14.23 16.09 -24.14
CA THR A 560 -13.37 16.15 -25.32
C THR A 560 -14.18 16.63 -26.52
N LYS A 561 -13.71 17.70 -27.18
CA LYS A 561 -14.35 18.19 -28.41
C LYS A 561 -14.25 17.13 -29.50
N LEU A 562 -15.32 16.95 -30.27
CA LEU A 562 -15.36 15.98 -31.36
C LEU A 562 -14.24 16.18 -32.38
N ALA A 563 -13.86 17.43 -32.67
CA ALA A 563 -12.73 17.74 -33.54
C ALA A 563 -11.42 17.11 -33.05
N THR A 564 -11.14 17.18 -31.76
CA THR A 564 -9.96 16.56 -31.14
C THR A 564 -9.99 15.04 -31.23
N LEU A 565 -11.17 14.42 -31.09
CA LEU A 565 -11.31 12.98 -31.30
C LEU A 565 -11.03 12.59 -32.76
N VAL A 566 -11.54 13.37 -33.72
CA VAL A 566 -11.25 13.14 -35.15
C VAL A 566 -9.75 13.27 -35.42
N ASP A 567 -9.09 14.26 -34.84
CA ASP A 567 -7.64 14.44 -34.98
C ASP A 567 -6.88 13.24 -34.38
N TYR A 568 -7.28 12.74 -33.20
CA TYR A 568 -6.68 11.53 -32.61
C TYR A 568 -6.80 10.31 -33.51
N TYR A 569 -7.97 10.10 -34.11
CA TYR A 569 -8.21 8.99 -35.04
C TYR A 569 -7.37 9.10 -36.32
N ILE A 570 -7.16 10.32 -36.82
CA ILE A 570 -6.36 10.57 -38.02
C ILE A 570 -4.87 10.33 -37.75
N GLU A 571 -4.39 10.76 -36.58
CA GLU A 571 -2.97 10.68 -36.22
C GLU A 571 -2.54 9.24 -35.84
N ASP A 572 -3.43 8.43 -35.28
CA ASP A 572 -3.13 7.06 -34.85
C ASP A 572 -3.59 6.02 -35.88
N SER A 573 -2.88 5.95 -37.01
CA SER A 573 -3.19 5.00 -38.08
C SER A 573 -2.97 3.54 -37.69
N ALA A 574 -2.15 3.25 -36.66
CA ALA A 574 -1.85 1.89 -36.22
C ALA A 574 -3.06 1.24 -35.52
N ASN A 575 -3.81 2.04 -34.75
CA ASN A 575 -4.96 1.58 -33.98
C ASN A 575 -6.31 1.94 -34.63
N SER A 576 -6.32 2.29 -35.92
CA SER A 576 -7.48 2.85 -36.60
C SER A 576 -8.73 1.95 -36.53
N ASN A 577 -8.57 0.62 -36.65
CA ASN A 577 -9.71 -0.29 -36.54
C ASN A 577 -10.29 -0.30 -35.12
N VAL A 578 -9.45 -0.30 -34.09
CA VAL A 578 -9.90 -0.31 -32.69
C VAL A 578 -10.60 1.01 -32.33
N MET A 579 -10.04 2.15 -32.74
CA MET A 579 -10.69 3.45 -32.55
C MET A 579 -12.03 3.55 -33.31
N LEU A 580 -12.13 2.98 -34.50
CA LEU A 580 -13.37 2.94 -35.26
C LEU A 580 -14.43 2.05 -34.58
N SER A 581 -14.00 0.92 -34.02
CA SER A 581 -14.82 0.05 -33.17
C SER A 581 -15.32 0.78 -31.93
N ILE A 582 -14.44 1.47 -31.20
CA ILE A 582 -14.80 2.30 -30.03
C ILE A 582 -15.86 3.34 -30.41
N PHE A 583 -15.61 4.10 -31.48
CA PHE A 583 -16.48 5.19 -31.91
C PHE A 583 -17.88 4.67 -32.29
N GLY A 584 -17.94 3.59 -33.07
CA GLY A 584 -19.19 2.96 -33.50
C GLY A 584 -19.94 2.29 -32.36
N TYR A 585 -19.24 1.60 -31.46
CA TYR A 585 -19.82 0.94 -30.30
C TYR A 585 -20.47 1.96 -29.36
N CYS A 586 -19.75 3.01 -28.96
CA CYS A 586 -20.30 4.09 -28.12
C CYS A 586 -21.48 4.81 -28.78
N ALA A 587 -21.52 4.88 -30.12
CA ALA A 587 -22.63 5.51 -30.83
C ALA A 587 -23.91 4.67 -30.85
N MET A 588 -23.86 3.37 -30.53
CA MET A 588 -25.07 2.52 -30.47
C MET A 588 -26.01 2.95 -29.34
N ASP A 589 -25.45 3.36 -28.21
CA ASP A 589 -26.22 3.75 -27.02
C ASP A 589 -26.78 5.17 -27.10
N LEU A 590 -26.36 5.96 -28.10
CA LEU A 590 -26.85 7.33 -28.29
C LEU A 590 -28.32 7.34 -28.78
N PRO A 591 -29.17 8.23 -28.22
CA PRO A 591 -30.46 8.56 -28.80
C PRO A 591 -30.32 9.01 -30.26
N LEU A 592 -31.33 8.72 -31.09
CA LEU A 592 -31.28 9.04 -32.52
C LEU A 592 -30.89 10.49 -32.78
N GLN A 593 -31.52 11.47 -32.11
CA GLN A 593 -31.22 12.88 -32.31
C GLN A 593 -29.75 13.23 -32.01
N GLN A 594 -29.20 12.77 -30.89
CA GLN A 594 -27.79 13.03 -30.54
C GLN A 594 -26.83 12.39 -31.54
N ARG A 595 -27.17 11.21 -32.07
CA ARG A 595 -26.39 10.56 -33.13
C ARG A 595 -26.41 11.37 -34.43
N LEU A 596 -27.57 11.93 -34.79
CA LEU A 596 -27.73 12.81 -35.95
C LEU A 596 -26.95 14.12 -35.80
N ASP A 597 -26.99 14.74 -34.63
CA ASP A 597 -26.20 15.94 -34.35
C ASP A 597 -24.69 15.64 -34.43
N LYS A 598 -24.26 14.48 -33.89
CA LYS A 598 -22.87 14.01 -34.01
C LYS A 598 -22.48 13.78 -35.47
N LEU A 599 -23.36 13.22 -36.29
CA LEU A 599 -23.15 13.04 -37.73
C LEU A 599 -22.92 14.36 -38.46
N ILE A 600 -23.77 15.37 -38.21
CA ILE A 600 -23.63 16.71 -38.78
C ILE A 600 -22.30 17.34 -38.37
N ASN A 601 -21.91 17.20 -37.10
CA ASN A 601 -20.65 17.75 -36.61
C ASN A 601 -19.44 17.08 -37.26
N VAL A 602 -19.43 15.74 -37.42
CA VAL A 602 -18.37 15.02 -38.15
C VAL A 602 -18.28 15.51 -39.61
N MET A 603 -19.42 15.64 -40.30
CA MET A 603 -19.45 16.13 -41.69
C MET A 603 -18.98 17.59 -41.80
N SER A 604 -19.31 18.42 -40.80
CA SER A 604 -18.85 19.81 -40.74
C SER A 604 -17.33 19.89 -40.58
N ILE A 605 -16.73 19.03 -39.73
CA ILE A 605 -15.27 18.89 -39.62
C ILE A 605 -14.67 18.47 -40.97
N GLY A 606 -15.29 17.51 -41.65
CA GLY A 606 -14.89 17.08 -42.99
C GLY A 606 -14.93 18.20 -44.04
N ASN A 607 -15.99 19.03 -44.04
CA ASN A 607 -16.08 20.21 -44.90
C ASN A 607 -14.95 21.21 -44.64
N VAL A 608 -14.60 21.44 -43.37
CA VAL A 608 -13.44 22.27 -43.02
C VAL A 608 -12.16 21.66 -43.59
N MET A 609 -11.95 20.36 -43.44
CA MET A 609 -10.77 19.67 -43.99
C MET A 609 -10.66 19.77 -45.51
N LEU A 610 -11.79 19.62 -46.23
CA LEU A 610 -11.87 19.81 -47.67
C LEU A 610 -11.53 21.25 -48.08
N SER A 611 -12.07 22.24 -47.35
CA SER A 611 -11.77 23.67 -47.62
C SER A 611 -10.30 24.03 -47.39
N LEU A 612 -9.67 23.38 -46.41
CA LEU A 612 -8.25 23.54 -46.09
C LEU A 612 -7.33 22.65 -46.93
N GLN A 613 -7.87 21.91 -47.90
CA GLN A 613 -7.14 20.99 -48.77
C GLN A 613 -6.25 20.00 -48.00
N LYS A 614 -6.78 19.46 -46.88
CA LYS A 614 -6.11 18.42 -46.09
C LYS A 614 -5.93 17.13 -46.92
N PRO A 615 -4.95 16.27 -46.58
CA PRO A 615 -4.68 15.05 -47.33
C PRO A 615 -5.93 14.16 -47.45
N ILE A 616 -6.08 13.48 -48.59
CA ILE A 616 -7.24 12.61 -48.88
C ILE A 616 -7.44 11.55 -47.80
N ALA A 617 -6.36 11.04 -47.20
CA ALA A 617 -6.41 10.11 -46.07
C ALA A 617 -7.20 10.66 -44.86
N HIS A 618 -7.13 11.97 -44.59
CA HIS A 618 -7.87 12.60 -43.50
C HIS A 618 -9.36 12.66 -43.81
N VAL A 619 -9.72 12.99 -45.06
CA VAL A 619 -11.11 12.98 -45.52
C VAL A 619 -11.67 11.56 -45.52
N ALA A 620 -10.85 10.57 -45.90
CA ALA A 620 -11.22 9.16 -45.85
C ALA A 620 -11.50 8.68 -44.41
N ALA A 621 -10.68 9.11 -43.45
CA ALA A 621 -10.91 8.86 -42.03
C ALA A 621 -12.26 9.45 -41.56
N VAL A 622 -12.56 10.70 -41.91
CA VAL A 622 -13.87 11.32 -41.58
C VAL A 622 -15.03 10.54 -42.19
N LEU A 623 -14.90 10.10 -43.45
CA LEU A 623 -15.92 9.27 -44.09
C LEU A 623 -16.12 7.93 -43.38
N ASN A 624 -15.06 7.29 -42.87
CA ASN A 624 -15.18 6.08 -42.05
C ASN A 624 -15.96 6.33 -40.75
N LEU A 625 -15.73 7.47 -40.08
CA LEU A 625 -16.51 7.87 -38.91
C LEU A 625 -17.98 8.13 -39.25
N VAL A 626 -18.26 8.71 -40.43
CA VAL A 626 -19.63 8.86 -40.96
C VAL A 626 -20.29 7.49 -41.16
N LEU A 627 -19.59 6.55 -41.81
CA LEU A 627 -20.08 5.18 -41.98
C LEU A 627 -20.32 4.50 -40.64
N ALA A 628 -19.44 4.72 -39.65
CA ALA A 628 -19.60 4.16 -38.33
C ALA A 628 -20.92 4.64 -37.68
N LEU A 629 -21.21 5.94 -37.70
CA LEU A 629 -22.47 6.49 -37.15
C LEU A 629 -23.71 5.95 -37.86
N VAL A 630 -23.65 5.75 -39.19
CA VAL A 630 -24.73 5.13 -39.94
C VAL A 630 -24.93 3.67 -39.51
N CYS A 631 -23.84 2.91 -39.38
CA CYS A 631 -23.86 1.50 -39.00
C CYS A 631 -24.16 1.25 -37.51
N SER A 632 -24.12 2.28 -36.66
CA SER A 632 -24.50 2.20 -35.24
C SER A 632 -26.02 2.29 -35.01
N VAL A 633 -26.82 2.41 -36.06
CA VAL A 633 -28.28 2.45 -35.94
C VAL A 633 -28.84 1.09 -35.52
N PRO A 634 -29.77 1.02 -34.54
CA PRO A 634 -30.41 -0.24 -34.15
C PRO A 634 -31.04 -0.94 -35.35
N ALA A 635 -30.64 -2.20 -35.58
CA ALA A 635 -31.10 -3.01 -36.68
C ALA A 635 -31.27 -4.48 -36.27
N ASP A 636 -32.03 -5.23 -37.07
CA ASP A 636 -32.37 -6.63 -36.79
C ASP A 636 -31.12 -7.54 -36.80
N ILE A 637 -30.14 -7.18 -37.62
CA ILE A 637 -28.81 -7.79 -37.64
C ILE A 637 -27.82 -6.74 -37.16
N PRO A 638 -27.34 -6.80 -35.90
CA PRO A 638 -26.43 -5.80 -35.35
C PRO A 638 -25.04 -5.89 -36.00
N MET A 639 -24.29 -4.79 -35.90
CA MET A 639 -22.93 -4.67 -36.38
C MET A 639 -22.00 -5.32 -35.35
N ASN A 640 -21.10 -6.19 -35.79
CA ASN A 640 -20.10 -6.75 -34.89
C ASN A 640 -18.92 -5.78 -34.73
N TRP A 641 -19.06 -4.84 -33.81
CA TRP A 641 -18.01 -3.85 -33.49
C TRP A 641 -16.78 -4.47 -32.81
N LEU A 642 -16.83 -5.74 -32.40
CA LEU A 642 -15.71 -6.40 -31.74
C LEU A 642 -14.77 -7.10 -32.75
N SER A 643 -15.07 -7.02 -34.04
CA SER A 643 -14.28 -7.64 -35.10
C SER A 643 -12.98 -6.86 -35.34
N PRO A 644 -11.84 -7.56 -35.55
CA PRO A 644 -10.58 -6.91 -35.93
C PRO A 644 -10.67 -6.21 -37.31
N ASP A 645 -11.59 -6.64 -38.17
CA ASP A 645 -11.80 -6.17 -39.54
C ASP A 645 -13.03 -5.26 -39.66
N VAL A 646 -13.26 -4.40 -38.66
CA VAL A 646 -14.46 -3.54 -38.57
C VAL A 646 -14.65 -2.66 -39.81
N THR A 647 -13.55 -2.18 -40.40
CA THR A 647 -13.56 -1.33 -41.60
C THR A 647 -14.14 -2.08 -42.81
N GLU A 648 -13.76 -3.35 -43.02
CA GLU A 648 -14.31 -4.17 -44.10
C GLU A 648 -15.80 -4.47 -43.89
N LEU A 649 -16.18 -4.73 -42.64
CA LEU A 649 -17.58 -4.95 -42.28
C LEU A 649 -18.43 -3.69 -42.55
N LEU A 650 -17.90 -2.49 -42.29
CA LEU A 650 -18.60 -1.24 -42.59
C LEU A 650 -18.87 -1.12 -44.09
N TYR A 651 -17.86 -1.39 -44.92
CA TYR A 651 -17.99 -1.37 -46.37
C TYR A 651 -18.97 -2.42 -46.90
N ALA A 652 -19.02 -3.59 -46.27
CA ALA A 652 -19.96 -4.64 -46.64
C ALA A 652 -21.42 -4.30 -46.25
N ARG A 653 -21.63 -3.62 -45.12
CA ARG A 653 -22.96 -3.48 -44.50
C ARG A 653 -23.59 -2.09 -44.56
N TRP A 654 -22.86 -1.04 -44.91
CA TRP A 654 -23.39 0.33 -44.88
C TRP A 654 -24.73 0.49 -45.62
N ARG A 655 -24.92 -0.19 -46.75
CA ARG A 655 -26.16 -0.13 -47.55
C ARG A 655 -27.39 -0.57 -46.77
N TYR A 656 -27.24 -1.61 -45.96
CA TYR A 656 -28.33 -2.14 -45.14
C TYR A 656 -28.74 -1.12 -44.07
N TYR A 657 -27.77 -0.55 -43.36
CA TYR A 657 -28.01 0.45 -42.32
C TYR A 657 -28.52 1.77 -42.88
N TRP A 658 -28.01 2.20 -44.04
CA TRP A 658 -28.48 3.38 -44.75
C TRP A 658 -29.98 3.28 -45.09
N LYS A 659 -30.42 2.15 -45.64
CA LYS A 659 -31.86 1.90 -45.90
C LYS A 659 -32.71 1.92 -44.64
N LYS A 660 -32.16 1.48 -43.50
CA LYS A 660 -32.87 1.50 -42.21
C LYS A 660 -33.00 2.91 -41.66
N ILE A 661 -31.91 3.69 -41.65
CA ILE A 661 -31.94 5.07 -41.11
C ILE A 661 -32.77 6.01 -41.99
N MET A 662 -32.83 5.81 -43.31
CA MET A 662 -33.71 6.56 -44.21
C MET A 662 -35.20 6.39 -43.94
N LYS A 663 -35.61 5.37 -43.18
CA LYS A 663 -37.01 5.24 -42.74
C LYS A 663 -37.34 6.21 -41.60
N LYS A 664 -36.34 6.88 -41.02
CA LYS A 664 -36.51 7.85 -39.94
C LYS A 664 -36.69 9.25 -40.55
N PRO A 665 -37.84 9.90 -40.34
CA PRO A 665 -38.11 11.21 -40.95
C PRO A 665 -37.13 12.29 -40.49
N GLU A 666 -36.58 12.18 -39.28
CA GLU A 666 -35.57 13.10 -38.74
C GLU A 666 -34.27 13.05 -39.55
N PHE A 667 -33.86 11.87 -40.03
CA PHE A 667 -32.67 11.71 -40.85
C PHE A 667 -32.85 12.30 -42.25
N CYS A 668 -34.02 12.11 -42.87
CA CYS A 668 -34.31 12.65 -44.21
C CYS A 668 -34.27 14.18 -44.26
N LYS A 669 -34.57 14.87 -43.15
CA LYS A 669 -34.43 16.33 -43.04
C LYS A 669 -32.99 16.81 -43.17
N LEU A 670 -32.01 15.92 -43.05
CA LEU A 670 -30.58 16.23 -43.12
C LEU A 670 -29.98 16.01 -44.51
N PHE A 671 -30.77 15.60 -45.51
CA PHE A 671 -30.27 15.30 -46.85
C PHE A 671 -29.56 16.47 -47.53
N ASP A 672 -29.96 17.72 -47.26
CA ASP A 672 -29.25 18.90 -47.76
C ASP A 672 -27.81 18.96 -47.24
N VAL A 673 -27.65 18.82 -45.91
CA VAL A 673 -26.35 18.86 -45.22
C VAL A 673 -25.48 17.66 -45.63
N ILE A 674 -26.08 16.48 -45.72
CA ILE A 674 -25.40 15.24 -46.12
C ILE A 674 -24.90 15.37 -47.56
N THR A 675 -25.74 15.82 -48.49
CA THR A 675 -25.38 16.02 -49.91
C THR A 675 -24.28 17.05 -50.05
N ALA A 676 -24.35 18.17 -49.31
CA ALA A 676 -23.35 19.23 -49.34
C ALA A 676 -21.94 18.74 -48.92
N PHE A 677 -21.85 17.73 -48.04
CA PHE A 677 -20.57 17.09 -47.69
C PHE A 677 -20.17 15.95 -48.64
N LEU A 678 -21.11 15.07 -49.02
CA LEU A 678 -20.82 13.92 -49.85
C LEU A 678 -20.45 14.28 -51.30
N PHE A 679 -21.01 15.36 -51.85
CA PHE A 679 -20.76 15.75 -53.24
C PHE A 679 -19.30 16.19 -53.48
N PRO A 680 -18.67 17.05 -52.65
CA PRO A 680 -17.23 17.28 -52.71
C PRO A 680 -16.38 16.00 -52.57
N CYS A 681 -16.75 15.09 -51.66
CA CYS A 681 -16.07 13.81 -51.48
C CYS A 681 -16.16 12.92 -52.73
N PHE A 682 -17.29 12.93 -53.43
CA PHE A 682 -17.49 12.21 -54.70
C PHE A 682 -16.57 12.70 -55.83
N LEU A 683 -16.17 13.98 -55.78
CA LEU A 683 -15.28 14.56 -56.78
C LEU A 683 -13.81 14.15 -56.58
N LEU A 684 -13.41 13.65 -55.40
CA LEU A 684 -12.06 13.17 -55.13
C LEU A 684 -11.72 11.93 -56.00
N GLU A 685 -10.56 11.95 -56.66
CA GLU A 685 -10.16 10.87 -57.59
C GLU A 685 -9.41 9.72 -56.89
N ASP A 686 -8.62 10.00 -55.85
CA ASP A 686 -7.78 8.99 -55.17
C ASP A 686 -8.44 8.37 -53.92
N LEU A 687 -9.76 8.42 -53.81
CA LEU A 687 -10.47 7.79 -52.69
C LEU A 687 -10.52 6.26 -52.88
N ALA A 688 -10.20 5.49 -51.83
CA ALA A 688 -10.22 4.03 -51.90
C ALA A 688 -11.58 3.50 -52.41
N THR A 689 -11.55 2.54 -53.33
CA THR A 689 -12.72 2.03 -54.06
C THR A 689 -13.94 1.69 -53.17
N PRO A 690 -13.80 1.00 -52.02
CA PRO A 690 -14.94 0.70 -51.17
C PRO A 690 -15.65 1.95 -50.64
N LEU A 691 -14.88 2.99 -50.31
CA LEU A 691 -15.36 4.24 -49.74
C LEU A 691 -15.95 5.15 -50.82
N ALA A 692 -15.33 5.21 -52.00
CA ALA A 692 -15.89 5.87 -53.18
C ALA A 692 -17.26 5.28 -53.56
N ASN A 693 -17.38 3.94 -53.53
CA ASN A 693 -18.64 3.24 -53.76
C ASN A 693 -19.70 3.55 -52.70
N ALA A 694 -19.30 3.74 -51.44
CA ALA A 694 -20.20 4.15 -50.38
C ALA A 694 -20.75 5.56 -50.62
N VAL A 695 -19.87 6.52 -50.91
CA VAL A 695 -20.27 7.91 -51.22
C VAL A 695 -21.21 7.98 -52.42
N ARG A 696 -20.86 7.34 -53.55
CA ARG A 696 -21.71 7.27 -54.75
C ARG A 696 -23.08 6.67 -54.42
N GLY A 697 -23.08 5.54 -53.74
CA GLY A 697 -24.32 4.85 -53.40
C GLY A 697 -25.21 5.67 -52.46
N MET A 698 -24.65 6.35 -51.46
CA MET A 698 -25.40 7.25 -50.57
C MET A 698 -26.04 8.41 -51.35
N LEU A 699 -25.31 9.05 -52.25
CA LEU A 699 -25.84 10.10 -53.13
C LEU A 699 -26.97 9.59 -54.01
N LEU A 700 -26.86 8.39 -54.59
CA LEU A 700 -27.92 7.76 -55.36
C LEU A 700 -29.17 7.48 -54.52
N TYR A 701 -29.01 7.05 -53.26
CA TYR A 701 -30.14 6.87 -52.35
C TYR A 701 -30.84 8.19 -52.04
N VAL A 702 -30.10 9.28 -51.78
CA VAL A 702 -30.68 10.61 -51.59
C VAL A 702 -31.39 11.07 -52.85
N LEU A 703 -30.75 10.97 -54.02
CA LEU A 703 -31.33 11.34 -55.32
C LEU A 703 -32.62 10.57 -55.60
N SER A 704 -32.69 9.28 -55.27
CA SER A 704 -33.91 8.48 -55.47
C SER A 704 -35.05 8.85 -54.52
N SER A 705 -34.74 9.40 -53.35
CA SER A 705 -35.73 9.71 -52.31
C SER A 705 -36.18 11.18 -52.34
N GLN A 706 -35.26 12.11 -52.60
CA GLN A 706 -35.49 13.54 -52.72
C GLN A 706 -34.62 14.09 -53.87
N PRO A 707 -35.08 13.94 -55.13
CA PRO A 707 -34.30 14.30 -56.32
C PRO A 707 -33.86 15.76 -56.34
N ASP A 708 -34.69 16.65 -55.80
CA ASP A 708 -34.49 18.11 -55.85
C ASP A 708 -33.28 18.59 -55.04
N ILE A 709 -32.74 17.75 -54.14
CA ILE A 709 -31.55 18.08 -53.34
C ILE A 709 -30.25 17.82 -54.10
N VAL A 710 -30.20 16.72 -54.87
CA VAL A 710 -28.97 16.27 -55.55
C VAL A 710 -28.91 16.79 -56.98
N ARG A 711 -30.05 16.90 -57.67
CA ARG A 711 -30.14 17.35 -59.07
C ARG A 711 -29.43 18.70 -59.32
N PRO A 712 -29.52 19.73 -58.44
CA PRO A 712 -28.81 21.00 -58.65
C PRO A 712 -27.28 20.88 -58.74
N TYR A 713 -26.69 19.85 -58.13
CA TYR A 713 -25.24 19.60 -58.21
C TYR A 713 -24.83 18.92 -59.52
N LEU A 714 -25.79 18.31 -60.23
CA LEU A 714 -25.60 17.52 -61.45
C LEU A 714 -26.11 18.22 -62.71
N GLU A 715 -26.91 19.29 -62.58
CA GLU A 715 -27.42 20.07 -63.71
C GLU A 715 -26.27 20.58 -64.59
N ASP A 716 -26.44 20.41 -65.90
CA ASP A 716 -25.51 20.79 -66.97
C ASP A 716 -24.09 20.18 -66.92
N LYS A 717 -23.87 19.09 -66.15
CA LYS A 717 -22.57 18.40 -66.04
C LYS A 717 -22.66 16.91 -66.37
N SER A 718 -22.72 16.58 -67.66
CA SER A 718 -22.83 15.18 -68.16
C SER A 718 -21.76 14.24 -67.58
N THR A 719 -20.55 14.74 -67.37
CA THR A 719 -19.42 14.00 -66.78
C THR A 719 -19.68 13.55 -65.35
N TYR A 720 -20.44 14.32 -64.56
CA TYR A 720 -20.79 13.94 -63.18
C TYR A 720 -21.94 12.94 -63.14
N TRP A 721 -22.88 13.03 -64.08
CA TRP A 721 -23.89 11.99 -64.29
C TRP A 721 -23.26 10.65 -64.66
N GLU A 722 -22.31 10.64 -65.60
CA GLU A 722 -21.56 9.45 -65.98
C GLU A 722 -20.78 8.87 -64.80
N LYS A 723 -20.04 9.70 -64.05
CA LYS A 723 -19.25 9.26 -62.88
C LYS A 723 -20.13 8.75 -61.72
N LEU A 724 -21.39 9.18 -61.61
CA LEU A 724 -22.32 8.74 -60.57
C LEU A 724 -23.03 7.44 -60.92
N LEU A 725 -23.29 7.20 -62.21
CA LEU A 725 -24.01 6.03 -62.72
C LEU A 725 -23.09 4.85 -63.09
N MET A 726 -21.82 5.12 -63.42
CA MET A 726 -20.73 4.15 -63.58
C MET A 726 -20.10 3.80 -62.22
#